data_AF-A0A351FMX2-F1
#
_entry.id   AF-A0A351FMX2-F1
#
_cell.length_a   1.000
_cell.length_b   1.000
_cell.length_c   1.000
_cell.angle_alpha   90.00
_cell.angle_beta   90.00
_cell.angle_gamma   90.00
#
_symmetry.space_group_name_H-M   'P 1'
#
loop_
_entity.id
_entity.type
_entity.pdbx_description
1 polymer ?
#
loop_
_entity_poly.entity_id
_entity_poly.type
_entity_poly.pdbx_seq_one_letter_code
_entity_poly.pdbx_strand_id
1 'polypeptide(L)'
;MALSVVDQQATLTITTRDRQRHTFETTLTKQRTTGHVALVCHREATGKPGRRGNATARGGNVRFWFRDWRLAGDRVAAHPERAWGPILWTQYTLSKGVLKLNAQLAPLGKSGPKQVVLRYQGKSTHATVDPLSRTATFRVTDWDATQDTPYEVQIAGLPQRWKGTIRKDPVDQRTIVVAGFTGNTDYIFPDTTLITNVTKHNPDVLFFSGDQLYESVGGYGIQRTWSTPVETVALDYLRKWYLLGWAWKDLLKDRPSLFFPDDHDVYQGNIWGAGGRASKQRGGFDDGGYGMHATWVNAVQRTQTAHMPDPYDATPVQQGITVYYGDMNYGRISFAMIEDRKFKTGPATALPNKPGRADHIRREDVDEKTWDPKSIDVPGTVLLGQRQLKFLDAWAADWKQTDFKVVLSQTIFCNLANYHGANKQYLIADLDSNGWPQTGRNKAIESMRRGFAFHYAGDQHLPSIVHHGVTTWNDAGYSFCVPSISAGYPRSWIPDNEGRPVRNRPAPGLPNTGEYRDGLGNYVTVYAIGNPEKQNRNTSPETLGHDKASGYGIVRFDKQKREITIECWRLLVDVSNPQPGDQFPGWPKTIALEDNYGRQATAHLPTIEVAGMQRPVVQVINEATGEIVYTLRVGSNTFRPKVFADAPHTLIIGEPAEGKIKKLTGISPTSGKEVLQVDLRP
;
A
#
# COMPACT_ATOMS: atom_id res chain seq x y z
N MET A 1 18.66 -3.57 55.89
CA MET A 1 18.34 -5.01 55.84
C MET A 1 18.66 -5.53 54.45
N ALA A 2 19.69 -6.36 54.33
CA ALA A 2 20.07 -6.99 53.06
C ALA A 2 19.01 -8.03 52.70
N LEU A 3 18.30 -7.84 51.58
CA LEU A 3 17.43 -8.85 51.00
C LEU A 3 18.28 -10.04 50.59
N SER A 4 18.09 -11.19 51.24
CA SER A 4 18.75 -12.44 50.88
C SER A 4 18.45 -12.78 49.41
N VAL A 5 19.51 -13.14 48.68
CA VAL A 5 19.43 -13.61 47.30
C VAL A 5 18.97 -15.06 47.34
N VAL A 6 17.66 -15.28 47.17
CA VAL A 6 17.10 -16.65 47.11
C VAL A 6 16.93 -17.06 45.65
N ASP A 7 17.80 -17.97 45.24
CA ASP A 7 17.69 -18.78 44.03
C ASP A 7 16.28 -19.38 43.88
N GLN A 8 15.70 -19.32 42.67
CA GLN A 8 14.33 -19.78 42.43
C GLN A 8 14.35 -21.21 41.86
N GLN A 9 13.62 -22.13 42.47
CA GLN A 9 13.42 -23.47 41.90
C GLN A 9 12.37 -23.40 40.78
N ALA A 10 12.71 -23.95 39.62
CA ALA A 10 11.80 -24.11 38.51
C ALA A 10 11.66 -25.60 38.16
N THR A 11 10.42 -26.05 38.07
CA THR A 11 10.09 -27.45 37.76
C THR A 11 9.31 -27.51 36.46
N LEU A 12 9.85 -28.19 35.44
CA LEU A 12 9.14 -28.53 34.22
C LEU A 12 8.65 -29.98 34.33
N THR A 13 7.33 -30.16 34.39
CA THR A 13 6.70 -31.48 34.25
C THR A 13 6.22 -31.67 32.82
N ILE A 14 6.68 -32.73 32.14
CA ILE A 14 6.21 -33.13 30.82
C ILE A 14 5.49 -34.47 30.94
N THR A 15 4.26 -34.54 30.44
CA THR A 15 3.54 -35.80 30.28
C THR A 15 3.50 -36.17 28.80
N THR A 16 4.11 -37.29 28.45
CA THR A 16 4.15 -37.79 27.07
C THR A 16 2.81 -38.41 26.66
N ARG A 17 2.67 -38.73 25.37
CA ARG A 17 1.41 -39.28 24.81
C ARG A 17 1.03 -40.64 25.41
N ASP A 18 2.02 -41.45 25.73
CA ASP A 18 1.92 -42.73 26.45
C ASP A 18 1.77 -42.55 27.98
N ARG A 19 1.50 -41.32 28.44
CA ARG A 19 1.24 -40.95 29.84
C ARG A 19 2.43 -41.12 30.78
N GLN A 20 3.66 -41.20 30.25
CA GLN A 20 4.85 -41.13 31.09
C GLN A 20 5.06 -39.68 31.57
N ARG A 21 5.38 -39.53 32.85
CA ARG A 21 5.63 -38.24 33.48
C ARG A 21 7.13 -38.08 33.69
N HIS A 22 7.69 -37.02 33.15
CA HIS A 22 9.07 -36.60 33.37
C HIS A 22 9.08 -35.27 34.09
N THR A 23 9.92 -35.14 35.11
CA THR A 23 10.08 -33.92 35.89
C THR A 23 11.53 -33.48 35.77
N PHE A 24 11.74 -32.23 35.40
CA PHE A 24 13.04 -31.60 35.31
C PHE A 24 13.06 -30.43 36.28
N GLU A 25 14.08 -30.36 37.13
CA GLU A 25 14.25 -29.30 38.11
C GLU A 25 15.51 -28.52 37.80
N THR A 26 15.44 -27.20 37.94
CA THR A 26 16.58 -26.32 37.77
C THR A 26 16.46 -25.11 38.67
N THR A 27 17.58 -24.47 38.94
CA THR A 27 17.65 -23.25 39.75
C THR A 27 17.85 -22.04 38.84
N LEU A 28 16.91 -21.11 38.88
CA LEU A 28 16.94 -19.86 38.12
C LEU A 28 17.47 -18.72 39.01
N THR A 29 18.51 -18.05 38.54
CA THR A 29 19.04 -16.85 39.19
C THR A 29 18.11 -15.65 38.95
N LYS A 30 18.01 -14.71 39.91
CA LYS A 30 17.10 -13.54 39.83
C LYS A 30 17.24 -12.70 38.54
N GLN A 31 18.43 -12.63 37.97
CA GLN A 31 18.67 -11.92 36.70
C GLN A 31 18.02 -12.62 35.49
N ARG A 32 17.74 -13.93 35.59
CA ARG A 32 17.11 -14.76 34.55
C ARG A 32 15.60 -14.95 34.73
N THR A 33 14.98 -14.39 35.79
CA THR A 33 13.55 -14.62 36.13
C THR A 33 12.62 -13.46 35.82
N THR A 34 13.08 -12.40 35.15
CA THR A 34 12.21 -11.31 34.69
C THR A 34 11.87 -11.53 33.20
N GLY A 35 10.58 -11.66 32.88
CA GLY A 35 10.10 -11.81 31.50
C GLY A 35 9.01 -12.85 31.30
N HIS A 36 8.78 -13.21 30.03
CA HIS A 36 7.81 -14.24 29.62
C HIS A 36 8.43 -15.64 29.64
N VAL A 37 7.61 -16.66 29.87
CA VAL A 37 8.02 -18.07 29.75
C VAL A 37 7.62 -18.58 28.37
N ALA A 38 8.58 -19.16 27.65
CA ALA A 38 8.34 -19.84 26.39
C ALA A 38 8.73 -21.31 26.50
N LEU A 39 7.85 -22.20 26.04
CA LEU A 39 8.16 -23.62 25.89
C LEU A 39 8.57 -23.88 24.44
N VAL A 40 9.87 -24.05 24.22
CA VAL A 40 10.46 -24.25 22.89
C VAL A 40 11.03 -25.66 22.76
N CYS A 41 10.92 -26.23 21.57
CA CYS A 41 11.65 -27.44 21.22
C CYS A 41 12.75 -27.04 20.22
N HIS A 42 14.00 -27.29 20.58
CA HIS A 42 15.16 -27.06 19.73
C HIS A 42 16.05 -28.32 19.70
N ARG A 43 16.85 -28.46 18.65
CA ARG A 43 17.88 -29.51 18.54
C ARG A 43 19.21 -28.92 18.99
N GLU A 44 20.00 -29.65 19.77
CA GLU A 44 21.45 -29.40 19.85
C GLU A 44 22.12 -29.86 18.54
N ALA A 45 22.69 -28.91 17.79
CA ALA A 45 23.40 -29.19 16.55
C ALA A 45 24.77 -29.83 16.85
N THR A 46 24.81 -31.12 17.19
CA THR A 46 26.06 -31.87 17.43
C THR A 46 26.76 -32.34 16.15
N GLY A 47 26.84 -31.51 15.11
CA GLY A 47 27.49 -31.90 13.85
C GLY A 47 28.04 -30.74 13.03
N LYS A 48 29.21 -30.96 12.40
CA LYS A 48 29.87 -30.02 11.49
C LYS A 48 28.90 -29.48 10.43
N PRO A 49 28.95 -28.18 10.10
CA PRO A 49 28.07 -27.57 9.10
C PRO A 49 28.31 -28.22 7.73
N GLY A 50 27.28 -28.85 7.15
CA GLY A 50 27.34 -29.36 5.77
C GLY A 50 26.69 -30.73 5.52
N ARG A 51 26.45 -31.58 6.53
CA ARG A 51 25.74 -32.86 6.32
C ARG A 51 24.28 -32.76 6.73
N ARG A 52 23.37 -32.64 5.75
CA ARG A 52 21.92 -32.84 5.89
C ARG A 52 21.62 -34.32 6.19
N GLY A 53 21.85 -34.76 7.43
CA GLY A 53 21.31 -36.04 7.89
C GLY A 53 19.79 -35.96 8.04
N ASN A 54 19.07 -36.92 7.47
CA ASN A 54 17.62 -37.18 7.54
C ASN A 54 16.81 -36.14 8.32
N ALA A 55 16.67 -34.94 7.76
CA ALA A 55 15.76 -33.94 8.28
C ALA A 55 14.34 -34.43 7.99
N THR A 56 13.44 -34.32 8.97
CA THR A 56 12.02 -34.46 8.64
C THR A 56 11.64 -33.35 7.65
N ALA A 57 10.58 -33.55 6.86
CA ALA A 57 10.11 -32.61 5.82
C ALA A 57 9.82 -31.15 6.29
N ARG A 58 10.06 -30.80 7.56
CA ARG A 58 9.86 -29.47 8.15
C ARG A 58 11.10 -28.87 8.83
N GLY A 59 12.29 -29.48 8.67
CA GLY A 59 13.49 -29.08 9.41
C GLY A 59 13.47 -29.59 10.85
N GLY A 60 14.62 -30.01 11.37
CA GLY A 60 14.73 -30.76 12.61
C GLY A 60 14.42 -32.26 12.44
N ASN A 61 15.00 -33.08 13.31
CA ASN A 61 14.80 -34.54 13.39
C ASN A 61 13.80 -34.95 14.49
N VAL A 62 13.14 -33.99 15.14
CA VAL A 62 12.17 -34.21 16.22
C VAL A 62 10.87 -33.45 15.97
N ARG A 63 9.71 -34.07 16.25
CA ARG A 63 8.37 -33.47 16.13
C ARG A 63 7.66 -33.58 17.48
N PHE A 64 7.60 -32.49 18.22
CA PHE A 64 6.83 -32.40 19.46
C PHE A 64 5.71 -31.36 19.32
N TRP A 65 4.59 -31.64 19.97
CA TRP A 65 3.52 -30.69 20.20
C TRP A 65 3.29 -30.61 21.71
N PHE A 66 2.91 -29.43 22.19
CA PHE A 66 2.53 -29.25 23.58
C PHE A 66 1.02 -29.03 23.62
N ARG A 67 0.37 -29.66 24.58
CA ARG A 67 -1.04 -29.45 24.91
C ARG A 67 -1.17 -29.26 26.41
N ASP A 68 -2.26 -28.63 26.84
CA ASP A 68 -2.59 -28.46 28.26
C ASP A 68 -1.46 -27.81 29.06
N TRP A 69 -0.78 -26.82 28.47
CA TRP A 69 0.30 -26.09 29.12
C TRP A 69 -0.24 -25.34 30.34
N ARG A 70 0.39 -25.57 31.50
CA ARG A 70 0.09 -24.91 32.77
C ARG A 70 1.36 -24.28 33.31
N LEU A 71 1.24 -23.04 33.77
CA LEU A 71 2.29 -22.31 34.47
C LEU A 71 1.68 -21.80 35.77
N ALA A 72 2.35 -22.06 36.90
CA ALA A 72 1.88 -21.68 38.23
C ALA A 72 3.08 -21.35 39.13
N GLY A 73 2.83 -20.60 40.20
CA GLY A 73 3.84 -20.20 41.19
C GLY A 73 3.70 -18.72 41.58
N ASP A 74 4.27 -18.34 42.72
CA ASP A 74 4.08 -17.01 43.33
C ASP A 74 4.68 -15.84 42.50
N ARG A 75 5.44 -16.17 41.45
CA ARG A 75 6.05 -15.22 40.51
C ARG A 75 5.34 -15.14 39.15
N VAL A 76 4.24 -15.88 38.99
CA VAL A 76 3.48 -15.93 37.74
C VAL A 76 2.26 -15.03 37.85
N ALA A 77 2.20 -14.01 37.00
CA ALA A 77 1.03 -13.16 36.84
C ALA A 77 0.35 -13.46 35.50
N ALA A 78 -0.95 -13.75 35.53
CA ALA A 78 -1.75 -13.92 34.33
C ALA A 78 -2.23 -12.56 33.82
N HIS A 79 -2.03 -12.32 32.53
CA HIS A 79 -2.43 -11.10 31.84
C HIS A 79 -3.32 -11.44 30.64
N PRO A 80 -4.62 -11.72 30.84
CA PRO A 80 -5.54 -12.10 29.76
C PRO A 80 -5.62 -11.05 28.65
N GLU A 81 -5.41 -9.77 28.98
CA GLU A 81 -5.37 -8.65 28.04
C GLU A 81 -4.19 -8.72 27.06
N ARG A 82 -3.16 -9.53 27.37
CA ARG A 82 -1.99 -9.77 26.52
C ARG A 82 -2.11 -11.05 25.69
N ALA A 83 -3.24 -11.76 25.77
CA ALA A 83 -3.47 -12.96 24.98
C ALA A 83 -3.51 -12.62 23.48
N TRP A 84 -2.88 -13.44 22.67
CA TRP A 84 -2.89 -13.30 21.22
C TRP A 84 -3.42 -14.57 20.55
N GLY A 85 -4.52 -14.42 19.81
CA GLY A 85 -5.24 -15.53 19.19
C GLY A 85 -6.36 -16.12 20.06
N PRO A 86 -7.19 -17.01 19.51
CA PRO A 86 -7.14 -17.56 18.16
C PRO A 86 -7.67 -16.61 17.06
N ILE A 87 -8.30 -15.49 17.42
CA ILE A 87 -8.50 -14.35 16.51
C ILE A 87 -7.32 -13.42 16.72
N LEU A 88 -6.52 -13.20 15.68
CA LEU A 88 -5.25 -12.48 15.77
C LEU A 88 -5.46 -10.97 15.59
N TRP A 89 -6.27 -10.56 14.62
CA TRP A 89 -6.70 -9.19 14.40
C TRP A 89 -7.84 -9.12 13.36
N THR A 90 -8.31 -7.90 13.10
CA THR A 90 -9.29 -7.58 12.06
C THR A 90 -8.82 -6.40 11.21
N GLN A 91 -9.28 -6.37 9.97
CA GLN A 91 -9.19 -5.22 9.05
C GLN A 91 -10.59 -4.95 8.49
N TYR A 92 -10.92 -3.70 8.19
CA TYR A 92 -12.19 -3.37 7.56
C TYR A 92 -12.08 -2.22 6.54
N THR A 93 -13.06 -2.13 5.65
CA THR A 93 -13.38 -0.90 4.92
C THR A 93 -14.87 -0.59 5.04
N LEU A 94 -15.21 0.69 4.93
CA LEU A 94 -16.57 1.19 4.91
C LEU A 94 -16.71 2.12 3.70
N SER A 95 -17.63 1.81 2.79
CA SER A 95 -17.84 2.59 1.57
C SER A 95 -19.25 2.38 1.07
N LYS A 96 -19.95 3.45 0.69
CA LYS A 96 -21.27 3.40 0.04
C LYS A 96 -22.28 2.52 0.79
N GLY A 97 -22.31 2.60 2.13
CA GLY A 97 -23.21 1.83 2.99
C GLY A 97 -22.87 0.34 3.14
N VAL A 98 -21.68 -0.08 2.73
CA VAL A 98 -21.22 -1.47 2.85
C VAL A 98 -20.00 -1.53 3.78
N LEU A 99 -20.13 -2.31 4.86
CA LEU A 99 -19.00 -2.73 5.69
C LEU A 99 -18.48 -4.07 5.18
N LYS A 100 -17.18 -4.15 4.88
CA LYS A 100 -16.47 -5.42 4.72
C LYS A 100 -15.40 -5.53 5.80
N LEU A 101 -15.41 -6.64 6.53
CA LEU A 101 -14.48 -6.91 7.63
C LEU A 101 -13.86 -8.29 7.45
N ASN A 102 -12.54 -8.38 7.57
CA ASN A 102 -11.80 -9.63 7.51
C ASN A 102 -11.16 -9.91 8.87
N ALA A 103 -11.45 -11.07 9.45
CA ALA A 103 -10.83 -11.55 10.68
C ALA A 103 -9.72 -12.53 10.35
N GLN A 104 -8.48 -12.23 10.76
CA GLN A 104 -7.33 -13.13 10.64
C GLN A 104 -7.28 -14.05 11.86
N LEU A 105 -7.19 -15.37 11.62
CA LEU A 105 -7.21 -16.39 12.66
C LEU A 105 -5.90 -17.16 12.73
N ALA A 106 -5.57 -17.68 13.90
CA ALA A 106 -4.56 -18.72 14.04
C ALA A 106 -5.05 -20.03 13.38
N PRO A 107 -4.14 -20.97 13.00
CA PRO A 107 -4.55 -22.28 12.51
C PRO A 107 -5.41 -23.04 13.54
N LEU A 108 -6.68 -23.31 13.23
CA LEU A 108 -7.63 -23.96 14.15
C LEU A 108 -7.62 -25.50 14.10
N GLY A 109 -6.77 -26.10 13.25
CA GLY A 109 -6.76 -27.54 13.01
C GLY A 109 -7.94 -28.04 12.18
N LYS A 110 -7.87 -29.30 11.71
CA LYS A 110 -8.88 -29.87 10.81
C LYS A 110 -10.26 -29.99 11.46
N SER A 111 -10.30 -30.42 12.73
CA SER A 111 -11.52 -30.54 13.55
C SER A 111 -11.93 -29.25 14.27
N GLY A 112 -11.19 -28.14 14.07
CA GLY A 112 -11.53 -26.86 14.70
C GLY A 112 -12.82 -26.25 14.16
N PRO A 113 -13.42 -25.30 14.89
CA PRO A 113 -14.62 -24.59 14.44
C PRO A 113 -14.42 -23.95 13.07
N LYS A 114 -15.49 -23.94 12.27
CA LYS A 114 -15.48 -23.42 10.89
C LYS A 114 -16.23 -22.10 10.73
N GLN A 115 -16.84 -21.60 11.80
CA GLN A 115 -17.69 -20.42 11.77
C GLN A 115 -17.16 -19.35 12.72
N VAL A 116 -17.20 -18.11 12.26
CA VAL A 116 -16.89 -16.92 13.04
C VAL A 116 -18.13 -16.03 13.04
N VAL A 117 -18.43 -15.43 14.19
CA VAL A 117 -19.57 -14.55 14.40
C VAL A 117 -19.06 -13.12 14.56
N LEU A 118 -19.63 -12.18 13.81
CA LEU A 118 -19.49 -10.74 14.00
C LEU A 118 -20.76 -10.21 14.66
N ARG A 119 -20.63 -9.49 15.78
CA ARG A 119 -21.73 -8.85 16.52
C ARG A 119 -21.56 -7.34 16.54
N TYR A 120 -22.64 -6.61 16.31
CA TYR A 120 -22.69 -5.15 16.28
C TYR A 120 -24.13 -4.70 16.50
N GLN A 121 -24.37 -3.64 17.28
CA GLN A 121 -25.71 -3.05 17.48
C GLN A 121 -26.84 -4.08 17.78
N GLY A 122 -26.57 -5.10 18.59
CA GLY A 122 -27.54 -6.17 18.88
C GLY A 122 -27.81 -7.16 17.72
N LYS A 123 -27.20 -6.95 16.55
CA LYS A 123 -27.24 -7.85 15.39
C LYS A 123 -26.03 -8.80 15.41
N SER A 124 -26.16 -9.92 14.69
CA SER A 124 -25.05 -10.83 14.43
C SER A 124 -25.07 -11.38 13.01
N THR A 125 -23.89 -11.58 12.43
CA THR A 125 -23.70 -12.26 11.14
C THR A 125 -22.57 -13.28 11.24
N HIS A 126 -22.56 -14.25 10.32
CA HIS A 126 -21.63 -15.39 10.33
C HIS A 126 -20.76 -15.41 9.07
N ALA A 127 -19.53 -15.87 9.20
CA ALA A 127 -18.62 -16.13 8.09
C ALA A 127 -17.90 -17.46 8.30
N THR A 128 -17.74 -18.18 7.19
CA THR A 128 -16.98 -19.43 7.16
C THR A 128 -15.48 -19.13 7.12
N VAL A 129 -14.71 -19.89 7.89
CA VAL A 129 -13.24 -19.84 7.87
C VAL A 129 -12.73 -20.39 6.54
N ASP A 130 -12.03 -19.56 5.78
CA ASP A 130 -11.23 -20.01 4.64
C ASP A 130 -10.06 -20.85 5.16
N PRO A 131 -9.90 -22.09 4.69
CA PRO A 131 -8.86 -22.96 5.20
C PRO A 131 -7.48 -22.39 4.88
N LEU A 132 -7.16 -21.95 3.67
CA LEU A 132 -5.75 -21.69 3.34
C LEU A 132 -5.22 -20.39 3.96
N SER A 133 -6.01 -19.31 3.88
CA SER A 133 -5.67 -17.99 4.44
C SER A 133 -5.93 -17.85 5.93
N ARG A 134 -6.71 -18.78 6.53
CA ARG A 134 -7.20 -18.71 7.92
C ARG A 134 -7.96 -17.41 8.20
N THR A 135 -8.78 -16.97 7.25
CA THR A 135 -9.57 -15.76 7.37
C THR A 135 -11.05 -16.06 7.44
N ALA A 136 -11.83 -15.18 8.08
CA ALA A 136 -13.28 -15.16 7.96
C ALA A 136 -13.72 -13.75 7.56
N THR A 137 -14.36 -13.63 6.41
CA THR A 137 -14.70 -12.34 5.80
C THR A 137 -16.20 -12.11 5.87
N PHE A 138 -16.60 -10.96 6.39
CA PHE A 138 -17.98 -10.51 6.50
C PHE A 138 -18.25 -9.39 5.50
N ARG A 139 -19.46 -9.38 4.96
CA ARG A 139 -20.00 -8.28 4.14
C ARG A 139 -21.38 -7.93 4.70
N VAL A 140 -21.55 -6.70 5.15
CA VAL A 140 -22.81 -6.18 5.72
C VAL A 140 -23.23 -4.99 4.87
N THR A 141 -24.39 -5.10 4.22
CA THR A 141 -25.02 -4.00 3.48
C THR A 141 -25.85 -3.13 4.41
N ASP A 142 -26.25 -1.96 3.92
CA ASP A 142 -27.14 -1.04 4.62
C ASP A 142 -26.58 -0.66 6.01
N TRP A 143 -25.25 -0.54 6.06
CA TRP A 143 -24.53 -0.15 7.26
C TRP A 143 -24.79 1.32 7.58
N ASP A 144 -25.20 1.61 8.80
CA ASP A 144 -25.31 2.97 9.30
C ASP A 144 -23.91 3.55 9.55
N ALA A 145 -23.42 4.30 8.58
CA ALA A 145 -22.12 4.93 8.60
C ALA A 145 -22.10 6.28 9.36
N THR A 146 -23.21 6.70 9.99
CA THR A 146 -23.29 8.03 10.63
C THR A 146 -22.73 8.06 12.06
N GLN A 147 -22.49 6.89 12.66
CA GLN A 147 -22.06 6.76 14.05
C GLN A 147 -20.99 5.69 14.23
N ASP A 148 -20.10 5.92 15.20
CA ASP A 148 -19.12 4.94 15.61
C ASP A 148 -19.84 3.73 16.21
N THR A 149 -19.50 2.53 15.72
CA THR A 149 -20.19 1.30 16.09
C THR A 149 -19.20 0.29 16.65
N PRO A 150 -19.24 -0.01 17.96
CA PRO A 150 -18.49 -1.09 18.55
C PRO A 150 -18.89 -2.44 17.94
N TYR A 151 -17.91 -3.31 17.72
CA TYR A 151 -18.14 -4.67 17.26
C TYR A 151 -17.35 -5.71 18.07
N GLU A 152 -17.80 -6.95 17.99
CA GLU A 152 -17.12 -8.11 18.55
C GLU A 152 -17.05 -9.25 17.53
N VAL A 153 -15.89 -9.88 17.41
CA VAL A 153 -15.67 -11.09 16.63
C VAL A 153 -15.41 -12.26 17.57
N GLN A 154 -16.04 -13.40 17.31
CA GLN A 154 -15.89 -14.62 18.10
C GLN A 154 -15.88 -15.85 17.19
N ILE A 155 -14.95 -16.79 17.40
CA ILE A 155 -15.02 -18.11 16.78
C ILE A 155 -16.10 -18.93 17.49
N ALA A 156 -17.04 -19.52 16.73
CA ALA A 156 -18.15 -20.28 17.29
C ALA A 156 -17.64 -21.41 18.21
N GLY A 157 -18.18 -21.47 19.43
CA GLY A 157 -17.80 -22.46 20.45
C GLY A 157 -16.53 -22.13 21.25
N LEU A 158 -15.83 -21.02 20.98
CA LEU A 158 -14.68 -20.56 21.75
C LEU A 158 -15.02 -19.31 22.58
N PRO A 159 -14.55 -19.19 23.84
CA PRO A 159 -14.89 -18.07 24.71
C PRO A 159 -14.18 -16.75 24.33
N GLN A 160 -13.07 -16.82 23.59
CA GLN A 160 -12.25 -15.65 23.24
C GLN A 160 -12.99 -14.71 22.28
N ARG A 161 -12.94 -13.42 22.58
CA ARG A 161 -13.61 -12.35 21.85
C ARG A 161 -12.58 -11.29 21.45
N TRP A 162 -12.63 -10.89 20.18
CA TRP A 162 -11.86 -9.76 19.66
C TRP A 162 -12.79 -8.56 19.49
N LYS A 163 -12.37 -7.37 19.91
CA LYS A 163 -13.21 -6.16 19.90
C LYS A 163 -12.55 -5.01 19.17
N GLY A 164 -13.36 -4.20 18.50
CA GLY A 164 -12.92 -2.96 17.87
C GLY A 164 -14.12 -2.04 17.62
N THR A 165 -13.89 -0.98 16.87
CA THR A 165 -14.89 0.01 16.49
C THR A 165 -14.87 0.24 14.98
N ILE A 166 -16.02 0.12 14.33
CA ILE A 166 -16.19 0.65 12.98
C ILE A 166 -16.45 2.14 13.14
N ARG A 167 -15.49 2.97 12.72
CA ARG A 167 -15.64 4.43 12.77
C ARG A 167 -16.70 4.88 11.77
N LYS A 168 -17.46 5.90 12.14
CA LYS A 168 -18.37 6.60 11.23
C LYS A 168 -17.63 7.12 10.00
N ASP A 169 -18.33 7.26 8.89
CA ASP A 169 -17.83 7.96 7.72
C ASP A 169 -17.69 9.47 8.05
N PRO A 170 -16.47 10.05 8.02
CA PRO A 170 -16.21 11.41 8.48
C PRO A 170 -16.61 12.47 7.43
N VAL A 171 -17.82 12.37 6.88
CA VAL A 171 -18.33 13.27 5.82
C VAL A 171 -18.32 14.75 6.23
N ASP A 172 -18.56 15.03 7.51
CA ASP A 172 -18.59 16.39 8.08
C ASP A 172 -17.22 16.90 8.55
N GLN A 173 -16.22 16.02 8.64
CA GLN A 173 -14.88 16.40 9.08
C GLN A 173 -14.21 17.23 7.99
N ARG A 174 -13.72 18.44 8.32
CA ARG A 174 -13.07 19.34 7.35
C ARG A 174 -11.86 18.72 6.66
N THR A 175 -10.99 18.09 7.43
CA THR A 175 -9.72 17.55 6.94
C THR A 175 -9.66 16.05 7.12
N ILE A 176 -9.52 15.30 6.03
CA ILE A 176 -9.32 13.85 6.08
C ILE A 176 -7.83 13.53 6.08
N VAL A 177 -7.39 12.64 6.96
CA VAL A 177 -5.99 12.28 7.19
C VAL A 177 -5.75 10.84 6.77
N VAL A 178 -4.81 10.64 5.86
CA VAL A 178 -4.43 9.31 5.35
C VAL A 178 -2.96 9.05 5.69
N ALA A 179 -2.70 7.98 6.43
CA ALA A 179 -1.33 7.53 6.71
C ALA A 179 -0.93 6.46 5.69
N GLY A 180 0.26 6.59 5.11
CA GLY A 180 0.76 5.71 4.06
C GLY A 180 2.05 4.99 4.46
N PHE A 181 2.15 3.72 4.08
CA PHE A 181 3.21 2.80 4.44
C PHE A 181 3.58 1.88 3.26
N THR A 182 4.84 1.47 3.21
CA THR A 182 5.35 0.46 2.27
C THR A 182 6.55 -0.26 2.89
N GLY A 183 7.02 -1.37 2.34
CA GLY A 183 8.32 -1.97 2.65
C GLY A 183 8.59 -2.23 4.13
N ASN A 184 8.16 -3.38 4.64
CA ASN A 184 8.37 -3.77 6.03
C ASN A 184 9.31 -4.98 6.21
N THR A 185 10.62 -4.71 6.22
CA THR A 185 11.62 -5.67 6.74
C THR A 185 11.50 -5.80 8.27
N ASP A 186 12.01 -6.88 8.85
CA ASP A 186 11.80 -7.21 10.27
C ASP A 186 12.77 -6.57 11.27
N TYR A 187 13.80 -5.84 10.83
CA TYR A 187 14.86 -5.42 11.75
C TYR A 187 14.41 -4.39 12.79
N ILE A 188 13.32 -3.64 12.56
CA ILE A 188 12.71 -2.74 13.57
C ILE A 188 11.43 -3.30 14.20
N PHE A 189 11.08 -4.55 13.90
CA PHE A 189 9.92 -5.19 14.51
C PHE A 189 10.01 -5.07 16.05
N PRO A 190 8.95 -4.67 16.75
CA PRO A 190 7.55 -4.60 16.32
C PRO A 190 7.07 -3.20 15.91
N ASP A 191 7.89 -2.42 15.20
CA ASP A 191 7.55 -1.14 14.58
C ASP A 191 7.05 -0.07 15.58
N THR A 192 7.33 -0.24 16.88
CA THR A 192 6.69 0.53 17.96
C THR A 192 6.96 2.03 17.84
N THR A 193 8.20 2.43 17.54
CA THR A 193 8.57 3.84 17.35
C THR A 193 7.70 4.52 16.29
N LEU A 194 7.42 3.83 15.19
CA LEU A 194 6.60 4.35 14.10
C LEU A 194 5.12 4.37 14.51
N ILE A 195 4.60 3.25 15.01
CA ILE A 195 3.18 3.10 15.38
C ILE A 195 2.76 4.09 16.47
N THR A 196 3.63 4.39 17.45
CA THR A 196 3.35 5.40 18.47
C THR A 196 3.10 6.78 17.86
N ASN A 197 3.91 7.19 16.89
CA ASN A 197 3.76 8.48 16.23
C ASN A 197 2.55 8.53 15.27
N VAL A 198 2.33 7.46 14.50
CA VAL A 198 1.12 7.33 13.65
C VAL A 198 -0.14 7.40 14.50
N THR A 199 -0.14 6.77 15.68
CA THR A 199 -1.29 6.82 16.61
C THR A 199 -1.61 8.25 17.05
N LYS A 200 -0.57 9.06 17.33
CA LYS A 200 -0.73 10.48 17.71
C LYS A 200 -1.31 11.34 16.60
N HIS A 201 -1.02 11.04 15.33
CA HIS A 201 -1.68 11.70 14.19
C HIS A 201 -3.17 11.37 14.05
N ASN A 202 -3.62 10.25 14.64
CA ASN A 202 -4.97 9.72 14.54
C ASN A 202 -5.53 9.72 13.10
N PRO A 203 -4.90 9.00 12.15
CA PRO A 203 -5.37 8.97 10.76
C PRO A 203 -6.77 8.37 10.66
N ASP A 204 -7.52 8.86 9.67
CA ASP A 204 -8.85 8.37 9.31
C ASP A 204 -8.75 7.10 8.45
N VAL A 205 -7.74 7.00 7.58
CA VAL A 205 -7.48 5.85 6.70
C VAL A 205 -6.01 5.44 6.79
N LEU A 206 -5.76 4.13 6.77
CA LEU A 206 -4.42 3.55 6.67
C LEU A 206 -4.23 2.96 5.27
N PHE A 207 -3.13 3.29 4.59
CA PHE A 207 -2.79 2.78 3.28
C PHE A 207 -1.44 2.05 3.32
N PHE A 208 -1.45 0.75 3.04
CA PHE A 208 -0.28 -0.11 2.91
C PHE A 208 -0.13 -0.46 1.43
N SER A 209 0.84 0.16 0.76
CA SER A 209 0.94 0.11 -0.69
C SER A 209 1.55 -1.18 -1.23
N GLY A 210 2.29 -1.92 -0.42
CA GLY A 210 3.11 -3.04 -0.91
C GLY A 210 4.13 -3.47 0.13
N ASP A 211 4.67 -4.67 -0.04
CA ASP A 211 5.74 -5.23 0.79
C ASP A 211 5.41 -5.22 2.27
N GLN A 212 4.24 -5.77 2.61
CA GLN A 212 3.86 -5.91 4.02
C GLN A 212 4.78 -6.87 4.77
N LEU A 213 5.47 -7.74 4.04
CA LEU A 213 6.54 -8.59 4.51
C LEU A 213 7.55 -8.86 3.39
N TYR A 214 8.77 -9.20 3.78
CA TYR A 214 9.76 -9.83 2.90
C TYR A 214 9.79 -11.34 3.12
N GLU A 215 10.20 -12.11 2.11
CA GLU A 215 10.08 -13.57 2.14
C GLU A 215 10.87 -14.22 3.28
N SER A 216 11.91 -13.55 3.80
CA SER A 216 12.79 -14.08 4.85
C SER A 216 12.56 -13.45 6.24
N VAL A 217 11.51 -12.66 6.44
CA VAL A 217 11.26 -12.01 7.74
C VAL A 217 11.05 -13.02 8.88
N GLY A 218 11.36 -12.59 10.10
CA GLY A 218 11.30 -13.38 11.33
C GLY A 218 12.43 -14.40 11.47
N GLY A 219 13.50 -14.28 10.66
CA GLY A 219 14.55 -15.30 10.54
C GLY A 219 14.05 -16.62 9.95
N TYR A 220 12.85 -16.62 9.36
CA TYR A 220 12.28 -17.81 8.72
C TYR A 220 12.88 -18.01 7.33
N GLY A 221 13.13 -19.27 6.95
CA GLY A 221 13.46 -19.62 5.57
C GLY A 221 12.30 -19.37 4.61
N ILE A 222 12.58 -19.51 3.31
CA ILE A 222 11.57 -19.34 2.25
C ILE A 222 11.13 -20.72 1.76
N GLN A 223 9.83 -21.01 1.81
CA GLN A 223 9.25 -22.20 1.19
C GLN A 223 8.48 -21.82 -0.06
N ARG A 224 8.55 -22.65 -1.09
CA ARG A 224 8.05 -22.31 -2.43
C ARG A 224 7.23 -23.44 -3.02
N THR A 225 6.15 -23.11 -3.73
CA THR A 225 5.12 -24.08 -4.13
C THR A 225 5.58 -25.08 -5.19
N TRP A 226 6.69 -24.81 -5.88
CA TRP A 226 7.30 -25.76 -6.82
C TRP A 226 8.13 -26.87 -6.15
N SER A 227 8.44 -26.74 -4.86
CA SER A 227 9.20 -27.74 -4.10
C SER A 227 8.50 -28.17 -2.81
N THR A 228 7.33 -27.61 -2.49
CA THR A 228 6.67 -27.78 -1.20
C THR A 228 5.15 -27.69 -1.37
N PRO A 229 4.35 -28.54 -0.71
CA PRO A 229 2.89 -28.48 -0.80
C PRO A 229 2.33 -27.10 -0.41
N VAL A 230 1.34 -26.62 -1.17
CA VAL A 230 0.69 -25.30 -1.00
C VAL A 230 0.31 -25.01 0.45
N GLU A 231 -0.28 -25.97 1.16
CA GLU A 231 -0.68 -25.82 2.57
C GLU A 231 0.51 -25.51 3.50
N THR A 232 1.67 -26.12 3.24
CA THR A 232 2.87 -25.88 4.06
C THR A 232 3.47 -24.51 3.74
N VAL A 233 3.43 -24.08 2.48
CA VAL A 233 3.87 -22.74 2.06
C VAL A 233 2.90 -21.66 2.57
N ALA A 234 1.61 -21.94 2.67
CA ALA A 234 0.65 -21.02 3.30
C ALA A 234 0.96 -20.83 4.80
N LEU A 235 1.28 -21.90 5.54
CA LEU A 235 1.72 -21.77 6.93
C LEU A 235 3.05 -21.02 7.06
N ASP A 236 3.95 -21.17 6.09
CA ASP A 236 5.20 -20.43 6.00
C ASP A 236 4.99 -18.91 5.86
N TYR A 237 4.06 -18.53 4.98
CA TYR A 237 3.61 -17.16 4.78
C TYR A 237 2.88 -16.60 6.00
N LEU A 238 1.91 -17.35 6.53
CA LEU A 238 1.04 -16.86 7.61
C LEU A 238 1.83 -16.45 8.85
N ARG A 239 2.85 -17.21 9.26
CA ARG A 239 3.69 -16.80 10.41
C ARG A 239 4.45 -15.48 10.19
N LYS A 240 4.77 -15.13 8.94
CA LYS A 240 5.42 -13.86 8.56
C LYS A 240 4.39 -12.74 8.55
N TRP A 241 3.25 -12.97 7.91
CA TRP A 241 2.09 -12.08 7.93
C TRP A 241 1.63 -11.73 9.35
N TYR A 242 1.73 -12.70 10.27
CA TYR A 242 1.35 -12.50 11.67
C TYR A 242 2.25 -11.52 12.43
N LEU A 243 3.49 -11.29 11.99
CA LEU A 243 4.35 -10.25 12.57
C LEU A 243 3.75 -8.87 12.32
N LEU A 244 3.33 -8.58 11.09
CA LEU A 244 2.67 -7.32 10.79
C LEU A 244 1.42 -7.14 11.66
N GLY A 245 0.52 -8.11 11.68
CA GLY A 245 -0.70 -7.98 12.46
C GLY A 245 -0.45 -7.89 13.97
N TRP A 246 0.59 -8.55 14.50
CA TRP A 246 0.99 -8.37 15.91
C TRP A 246 1.28 -6.90 16.23
N ALA A 247 2.08 -6.26 15.37
CA ALA A 247 2.48 -4.86 15.52
C ALA A 247 1.28 -3.91 15.33
N TRP A 248 0.47 -4.11 14.28
CA TRP A 248 -0.48 -3.11 13.79
C TRP A 248 -1.94 -3.28 14.24
N LYS A 249 -2.31 -4.42 14.86
CA LYS A 249 -3.70 -4.77 15.23
C LYS A 249 -4.48 -3.65 15.94
N ASP A 250 -3.82 -2.85 16.78
CA ASP A 250 -4.48 -1.84 17.62
C ASP A 250 -4.93 -0.63 16.78
N LEU A 251 -4.23 -0.34 15.69
CA LEU A 251 -4.68 0.65 14.70
C LEU A 251 -5.73 0.04 13.76
N LEU A 252 -5.48 -1.17 13.26
CA LEU A 252 -6.30 -1.84 12.23
C LEU A 252 -7.72 -2.20 12.69
N LYS A 253 -7.90 -2.51 13.98
CA LYS A 253 -9.22 -2.86 14.52
C LYS A 253 -10.21 -1.71 14.52
N ASP A 254 -9.71 -0.46 14.48
CA ASP A 254 -10.51 0.76 14.65
C ASP A 254 -10.45 1.71 13.45
N ARG A 255 -9.62 1.45 12.42
CA ARG A 255 -9.46 2.35 11.27
C ARG A 255 -9.64 1.58 9.96
N PRO A 256 -10.37 2.12 8.97
CA PRO A 256 -10.39 1.52 7.65
C PRO A 256 -8.97 1.45 7.09
N SER A 257 -8.64 0.33 6.45
CA SER A 257 -7.31 0.11 5.91
C SER A 257 -7.35 -0.48 4.51
N LEU A 258 -6.45 -0.02 3.65
CA LEU A 258 -6.28 -0.47 2.28
C LEU A 258 -4.90 -1.11 2.16
N PHE A 259 -4.86 -2.37 1.70
CA PHE A 259 -3.68 -3.22 1.69
C PHE A 259 -3.49 -3.79 0.30
N PHE A 260 -2.34 -3.54 -0.32
CA PHE A 260 -2.07 -3.94 -1.69
C PHE A 260 -0.92 -4.95 -1.69
N PRO A 261 -1.13 -6.18 -2.20
CA PRO A 261 -0.03 -7.10 -2.42
C PRO A 261 0.93 -6.53 -3.46
N ASP A 262 2.21 -6.56 -3.14
CA ASP A 262 3.32 -6.32 -4.08
C ASP A 262 4.16 -7.59 -4.26
N ASP A 263 5.37 -7.45 -4.76
CA ASP A 263 6.26 -8.52 -5.21
C ASP A 263 6.71 -9.44 -4.07
N HIS A 264 7.22 -8.87 -2.97
CA HIS A 264 7.71 -9.64 -1.84
C HIS A 264 6.60 -10.36 -1.07
N ASP A 265 5.37 -9.82 -1.07
CA ASP A 265 4.19 -10.48 -0.49
C ASP A 265 3.89 -11.83 -1.16
N VAL A 266 4.11 -11.91 -2.48
CA VAL A 266 3.90 -13.12 -3.29
C VAL A 266 5.19 -13.91 -3.56
N TYR A 267 6.24 -13.60 -2.80
CA TYR A 267 7.54 -14.25 -2.83
C TYR A 267 8.29 -14.14 -4.16
N GLN A 268 8.18 -13.02 -4.86
CA GLN A 268 8.98 -12.73 -6.03
C GLN A 268 9.71 -11.43 -5.77
N GLY A 269 11.04 -11.38 -5.80
CA GLY A 269 11.75 -10.13 -5.51
C GLY A 269 11.47 -8.99 -6.48
N ASN A 270 10.77 -9.27 -7.60
CA ASN A 270 10.05 -8.33 -8.47
C ASN A 270 8.84 -9.06 -9.08
N ILE A 271 7.73 -8.36 -9.32
CA ILE A 271 6.56 -8.93 -9.98
C ILE A 271 6.09 -8.10 -11.17
N TRP A 272 6.11 -8.75 -12.34
CA TRP A 272 5.41 -8.32 -13.53
C TRP A 272 4.32 -9.34 -13.83
N GLY A 273 3.09 -9.11 -13.33
CA GLY A 273 2.06 -10.14 -13.26
C GLY A 273 1.57 -10.68 -14.62
N ALA A 274 1.86 -9.97 -15.72
CA ALA A 274 1.60 -10.39 -17.11
C ALA A 274 0.21 -11.01 -17.31
N GLY A 275 -0.82 -10.41 -16.72
CA GLY A 275 -2.21 -10.87 -16.82
C GLY A 275 -2.49 -12.16 -16.05
N GLY A 276 -1.72 -12.45 -15.00
CA GLY A 276 -1.91 -13.60 -14.11
C GLY A 276 -1.35 -14.92 -14.61
N ARG A 277 -0.60 -14.94 -15.72
CA ARG A 277 -0.04 -16.19 -16.26
C ARG A 277 1.00 -16.80 -15.33
N ALA A 278 1.29 -18.08 -15.50
CA ALA A 278 2.41 -18.71 -14.80
C ALA A 278 3.73 -18.22 -15.40
N SER A 279 4.68 -17.81 -14.56
CA SER A 279 6.06 -17.60 -15.00
C SER A 279 6.70 -18.96 -15.31
N LYS A 280 7.56 -18.99 -16.33
CA LYS A 280 8.36 -20.17 -16.68
C LYS A 280 9.61 -20.29 -15.80
N GLN A 281 9.96 -19.23 -15.10
CA GLN A 281 11.16 -19.12 -14.26
C GLN A 281 10.87 -19.49 -12.80
N ARG A 282 11.94 -19.82 -12.06
CA ARG A 282 11.90 -20.10 -10.61
C ARG A 282 12.70 -19.07 -9.79
N GLY A 283 13.01 -17.94 -10.41
CA GLY A 283 13.73 -16.79 -9.87
C GLY A 283 13.91 -15.73 -10.96
N GLY A 284 14.09 -14.47 -10.58
CA GLY A 284 14.13 -13.34 -11.51
C GLY A 284 12.73 -12.92 -11.99
N PHE A 285 11.98 -13.86 -12.58
CA PHE A 285 10.61 -13.69 -13.07
C PHE A 285 10.45 -12.56 -14.10
N ASP A 286 11.52 -12.20 -14.80
CA ASP A 286 11.54 -11.14 -15.80
C ASP A 286 10.82 -11.53 -17.09
N ASP A 287 10.49 -12.81 -17.27
CA ASP A 287 9.54 -13.28 -18.27
C ASP A 287 8.11 -12.82 -17.94
N GLY A 288 7.83 -12.49 -16.69
CA GLY A 288 6.53 -12.08 -16.18
C GLY A 288 5.59 -13.26 -15.89
N GLY A 289 4.64 -13.01 -15.00
CA GLY A 289 3.72 -13.98 -14.42
C GLY A 289 4.00 -14.25 -12.94
N TYR A 290 3.28 -15.23 -12.42
CA TYR A 290 3.43 -15.73 -11.06
C TYR A 290 4.16 -17.08 -11.10
N GLY A 291 5.29 -17.19 -10.39
CA GLY A 291 6.06 -18.40 -10.16
C GLY A 291 5.53 -19.24 -8.99
N MET A 292 4.77 -18.63 -8.08
CA MET A 292 4.02 -19.34 -7.04
C MET A 292 2.67 -19.84 -7.57
N HIS A 293 2.19 -20.97 -7.06
CA HIS A 293 0.93 -21.57 -7.50
C HIS A 293 -0.27 -20.65 -7.22
N ALA A 294 -1.17 -20.48 -8.19
CA ALA A 294 -2.28 -19.52 -8.12
C ALA A 294 -3.17 -19.68 -6.88
N THR A 295 -3.41 -20.91 -6.41
CA THR A 295 -4.14 -21.14 -5.14
C THR A 295 -3.47 -20.49 -3.93
N TRP A 296 -2.13 -20.50 -3.85
CA TRP A 296 -1.40 -19.83 -2.78
C TRP A 296 -1.42 -18.31 -2.98
N VAL A 297 -1.24 -17.83 -4.21
CA VAL A 297 -1.34 -16.39 -4.55
C VAL A 297 -2.70 -15.83 -4.13
N ASN A 298 -3.79 -16.54 -4.42
CA ASN A 298 -5.14 -16.17 -3.99
C ASN A 298 -5.30 -16.16 -2.47
N ALA A 299 -4.62 -17.05 -1.73
CA ALA A 299 -4.66 -17.03 -0.27
C ALA A 299 -3.91 -15.83 0.32
N VAL A 300 -2.74 -15.48 -0.23
CA VAL A 300 -2.00 -14.24 0.12
C VAL A 300 -2.88 -13.03 -0.15
N GLN A 301 -3.38 -12.89 -1.39
CA GLN A 301 -4.24 -11.78 -1.77
C GLN A 301 -5.48 -11.71 -0.85
N ARG A 302 -6.11 -12.85 -0.53
CA ARG A 302 -7.24 -12.90 0.40
C ARG A 302 -6.88 -12.38 1.80
N THR A 303 -5.72 -12.73 2.35
CA THR A 303 -5.31 -12.21 3.67
C THR A 303 -5.19 -10.68 3.68
N GLN A 304 -4.82 -10.08 2.55
CA GLN A 304 -4.54 -8.66 2.45
C GLN A 304 -5.74 -7.85 1.93
N THR A 305 -6.60 -8.38 1.07
CA THR A 305 -7.59 -7.58 0.33
C THR A 305 -9.05 -7.96 0.56
N ALA A 306 -9.35 -9.06 1.28
CA ALA A 306 -10.73 -9.55 1.38
C ALA A 306 -11.71 -8.56 2.05
N HIS A 307 -11.21 -7.64 2.89
CA HIS A 307 -12.01 -6.58 3.50
C HIS A 307 -12.18 -5.33 2.63
N MET A 308 -11.49 -5.22 1.49
CA MET A 308 -11.62 -4.08 0.57
C MET A 308 -12.99 -4.08 -0.13
N PRO A 309 -13.46 -2.94 -0.69
CA PRO A 309 -14.69 -2.88 -1.48
C PRO A 309 -14.72 -3.91 -2.60
N ASP A 310 -15.93 -4.19 -3.11
CA ASP A 310 -16.06 -5.13 -4.23
C ASP A 310 -15.37 -4.55 -5.48
N PRO A 311 -14.63 -5.37 -6.25
CA PRO A 311 -13.88 -4.88 -7.41
C PRO A 311 -14.80 -4.37 -8.50
N TYR A 312 -14.32 -3.41 -9.29
CA TYR A 312 -15.06 -2.81 -10.40
C TYR A 312 -15.50 -3.85 -11.44
N ASP A 313 -14.60 -4.79 -11.75
CA ASP A 313 -14.91 -5.99 -12.52
C ASP A 313 -14.17 -7.18 -11.88
N ALA A 314 -14.96 -8.06 -11.25
CA ALA A 314 -14.50 -9.20 -10.47
C ALA A 314 -13.93 -10.36 -11.30
N THR A 315 -13.93 -10.28 -12.64
CA THR A 315 -13.43 -11.35 -13.50
C THR A 315 -11.98 -11.69 -13.16
N PRO A 316 -11.66 -12.93 -12.74
CA PRO A 316 -10.29 -13.34 -12.45
C PRO A 316 -9.39 -13.18 -13.69
N VAL A 317 -8.09 -12.99 -13.47
CA VAL A 317 -7.10 -13.08 -14.53
C VAL A 317 -6.70 -14.55 -14.78
N GLN A 318 -5.68 -14.79 -15.59
CA GLN A 318 -5.23 -16.15 -15.87
C GLN A 318 -4.90 -16.94 -14.58
N GLN A 319 -4.95 -18.28 -14.67
CA GLN A 319 -4.86 -19.20 -13.54
C GLN A 319 -5.96 -19.04 -12.47
N GLY A 320 -7.00 -18.24 -12.73
CA GLY A 320 -8.06 -17.97 -11.76
C GLY A 320 -7.60 -17.09 -10.58
N ILE A 321 -6.56 -16.29 -10.77
CA ILE A 321 -6.10 -15.33 -9.77
C ILE A 321 -7.14 -14.20 -9.70
N THR A 322 -7.65 -13.92 -8.50
CA THR A 322 -8.68 -12.89 -8.31
C THR A 322 -8.10 -11.48 -8.48
N VAL A 323 -9.00 -10.49 -8.52
CA VAL A 323 -8.67 -9.06 -8.64
C VAL A 323 -9.39 -8.27 -7.55
N TYR A 324 -8.86 -7.09 -7.21
CA TYR A 324 -9.40 -6.20 -6.19
C TYR A 324 -9.49 -4.72 -6.64
N TYR A 325 -9.03 -4.37 -7.85
CA TYR A 325 -9.12 -2.98 -8.33
C TYR A 325 -10.57 -2.46 -8.35
N GLY A 326 -10.76 -1.22 -7.92
CA GLY A 326 -12.07 -0.62 -7.68
C GLY A 326 -11.93 0.68 -6.89
N ASP A 327 -13.01 1.17 -6.27
CA ASP A 327 -12.96 2.41 -5.48
C ASP A 327 -13.53 2.29 -4.06
N MET A 328 -12.94 3.06 -3.13
CA MET A 328 -13.48 3.32 -1.80
C MET A 328 -13.84 4.79 -1.70
N ASN A 329 -15.06 5.14 -1.29
CA ASN A 329 -15.41 6.52 -0.92
C ASN A 329 -15.61 6.58 0.59
N TYR A 330 -14.78 7.40 1.25
CA TYR A 330 -14.78 7.60 2.70
C TYR A 330 -14.36 9.05 3.00
N GLY A 331 -15.14 9.76 3.82
CA GLY A 331 -14.92 11.16 4.17
C GLY A 331 -15.14 12.14 3.01
N ARG A 332 -15.84 11.70 1.94
CA ARG A 332 -15.92 12.36 0.62
C ARG A 332 -14.60 12.38 -0.16
N ILE A 333 -13.68 11.48 0.17
CA ILE A 333 -12.46 11.22 -0.60
C ILE A 333 -12.66 9.91 -1.35
N SER A 334 -12.54 9.95 -2.68
CA SER A 334 -12.63 8.76 -3.51
C SER A 334 -11.24 8.22 -3.79
N PHE A 335 -10.96 7.02 -3.31
CA PHE A 335 -9.71 6.29 -3.48
C PHE A 335 -9.86 5.26 -4.58
N ALA A 336 -9.23 5.46 -5.74
CA ALA A 336 -9.07 4.41 -6.74
C ALA A 336 -7.94 3.48 -6.33
N MET A 337 -8.27 2.20 -6.19
CA MET A 337 -7.33 1.13 -5.89
C MET A 337 -6.97 0.45 -7.21
N ILE A 338 -5.70 0.52 -7.61
CA ILE A 338 -5.21 -0.15 -8.81
C ILE A 338 -4.19 -1.25 -8.47
N GLU A 339 -4.17 -2.27 -9.31
CA GLU A 339 -3.25 -3.40 -9.27
C GLU A 339 -2.16 -3.20 -10.33
N ASP A 340 -1.25 -2.26 -10.09
CA ASP A 340 -0.29 -1.81 -11.10
C ASP A 340 0.70 -2.90 -11.54
N ARG A 341 0.92 -3.89 -10.66
CA ARG A 341 1.72 -5.08 -10.90
C ARG A 341 1.00 -6.17 -11.70
N LYS A 342 -0.31 -6.33 -11.53
CA LYS A 342 -1.06 -7.55 -11.95
C LYS A 342 -1.00 -7.79 -13.46
N PHE A 343 -1.04 -6.72 -14.23
CA PHE A 343 -1.10 -6.78 -15.69
C PHE A 343 0.23 -6.43 -16.37
N LYS A 344 1.21 -5.95 -15.58
CA LYS A 344 2.47 -5.43 -16.10
C LYS A 344 3.24 -6.51 -16.85
N THR A 345 3.75 -6.16 -18.03
CA THR A 345 4.56 -7.05 -18.86
C THR A 345 5.93 -7.28 -18.22
N GLY A 346 6.45 -8.50 -18.32
CA GLY A 346 7.82 -8.83 -17.90
C GLY A 346 8.87 -8.22 -18.83
N PRO A 347 9.96 -7.61 -18.32
CA PRO A 347 10.93 -6.87 -19.12
C PRO A 347 11.71 -7.73 -20.12
N ALA A 348 11.83 -9.04 -19.91
CA ALA A 348 12.40 -9.95 -20.91
C ALA A 348 11.59 -9.99 -22.22
N THR A 349 10.34 -9.50 -22.21
CA THR A 349 9.55 -9.32 -23.43
C THR A 349 10.12 -8.20 -24.31
N ALA A 350 10.55 -7.09 -23.71
CA ALA A 350 11.16 -5.98 -24.44
C ALA A 350 12.65 -6.22 -24.72
N LEU A 351 13.33 -6.98 -23.86
CA LEU A 351 14.77 -7.18 -23.88
C LEU A 351 15.15 -8.68 -23.82
N PRO A 352 14.75 -9.51 -24.80
CA PRO A 352 14.86 -10.97 -24.72
C PRO A 352 16.31 -11.49 -24.71
N ASN A 353 17.25 -10.72 -25.26
CA ASN A 353 18.65 -11.13 -25.41
C ASN A 353 19.60 -10.39 -24.45
N LYS A 354 19.06 -9.62 -23.50
CA LYS A 354 19.89 -8.85 -22.57
C LYS A 354 20.55 -9.80 -21.55
N PRO A 355 21.88 -9.77 -21.39
CA PRO A 355 22.54 -10.58 -20.38
C PRO A 355 22.25 -10.02 -18.98
N GLY A 356 22.16 -10.93 -18.00
CA GLY A 356 21.91 -10.57 -16.60
C GLY A 356 20.45 -10.19 -16.35
N ARG A 357 20.23 -9.18 -15.50
CA ARG A 357 18.89 -8.68 -15.15
C ARG A 357 18.29 -7.89 -16.32
N ALA A 358 17.13 -8.33 -16.83
CA ALA A 358 16.44 -7.67 -17.93
C ALA A 358 15.83 -6.32 -17.53
N ASP A 359 15.50 -6.16 -16.26
CA ASP A 359 14.86 -4.97 -15.69
C ASP A 359 15.83 -3.83 -15.34
N HIS A 360 17.13 -4.13 -15.19
CA HIS A 360 18.17 -3.15 -14.91
C HIS A 360 18.85 -2.70 -16.19
N ILE A 361 18.66 -1.43 -16.59
CA ILE A 361 19.43 -0.81 -17.66
C ILE A 361 20.67 -0.16 -17.04
N ARG A 362 21.85 -0.73 -17.29
CA ARG A 362 23.12 -0.26 -16.74
C ARG A 362 23.90 0.53 -17.80
N ARG A 363 24.92 1.25 -17.35
CA ARG A 363 25.79 2.04 -18.23
C ARG A 363 26.50 1.17 -19.28
N GLU A 364 26.87 -0.05 -18.94
CA GLU A 364 27.49 -1.00 -19.87
C GLU A 364 26.51 -1.64 -20.86
N ASP A 365 25.20 -1.51 -20.64
CA ASP A 365 24.18 -2.11 -21.50
C ASP A 365 23.87 -1.22 -22.73
N VAL A 366 24.24 0.07 -22.71
CA VAL A 366 23.89 1.06 -23.74
C VAL A 366 25.01 2.07 -23.98
N ASP A 367 25.06 2.70 -25.16
CA ASP A 367 25.87 3.90 -25.38
C ASP A 367 25.06 5.13 -24.98
N GLU A 368 25.36 5.73 -23.82
CA GLU A 368 24.64 6.89 -23.27
C GLU A 368 24.56 8.09 -24.23
N LYS A 369 25.46 8.20 -25.21
CA LYS A 369 25.43 9.30 -26.20
C LYS A 369 24.40 9.11 -27.29
N THR A 370 24.03 7.86 -27.58
CA THR A 370 23.16 7.49 -28.72
C THR A 370 21.90 6.75 -28.30
N TRP A 371 21.81 6.33 -27.04
CA TRP A 371 20.67 5.63 -26.48
C TRP A 371 19.40 6.47 -26.47
N ASP A 372 18.33 5.93 -27.08
CA ASP A 372 16.97 6.44 -26.93
C ASP A 372 16.19 5.55 -25.96
N PRO A 373 15.75 6.06 -24.79
CA PRO A 373 14.91 5.33 -23.86
C PRO A 373 13.60 4.82 -24.46
N LYS A 374 13.11 5.38 -25.58
CA LYS A 374 11.92 4.86 -26.27
C LYS A 374 12.15 3.49 -26.93
N SER A 375 13.40 3.08 -27.15
CA SER A 375 13.71 1.78 -27.75
C SER A 375 13.21 0.58 -26.92
N ILE A 376 12.95 0.79 -25.62
CA ILE A 376 12.40 -0.22 -24.71
C ILE A 376 10.89 -0.06 -24.45
N ASP A 377 10.24 0.97 -25.01
CA ASP A 377 8.78 1.12 -25.02
C ASP A 377 8.18 0.29 -26.16
N VAL A 378 8.36 -1.03 -26.08
CA VAL A 378 8.06 -1.94 -27.19
C VAL A 378 6.54 -2.10 -27.36
N PRO A 379 6.01 -2.03 -28.61
CA PRO A 379 4.60 -2.28 -28.87
C PRO A 379 4.10 -3.61 -28.29
N GLY A 380 2.94 -3.57 -27.63
CA GLY A 380 2.34 -4.75 -26.99
C GLY A 380 2.76 -4.97 -25.53
N THR A 381 3.73 -4.20 -25.01
CA THR A 381 3.97 -4.15 -23.56
C THR A 381 2.83 -3.42 -22.84
N VAL A 382 2.54 -3.86 -21.63
CA VAL A 382 1.36 -3.45 -20.84
C VAL A 382 1.81 -3.01 -19.46
N LEU A 383 1.20 -1.95 -18.94
CA LEU A 383 1.28 -1.56 -17.53
C LEU A 383 0.01 -2.00 -16.78
N LEU A 384 -1.06 -1.21 -16.82
CA LEU A 384 -2.30 -1.49 -16.07
C LEU A 384 -3.26 -2.46 -16.78
N GLY A 385 -3.15 -2.58 -18.11
CA GLY A 385 -4.10 -3.32 -18.94
C GLY A 385 -5.44 -2.59 -19.14
N GLN A 386 -6.19 -3.00 -20.16
CA GLN A 386 -7.39 -2.27 -20.61
C GLN A 386 -8.51 -2.21 -19.57
N ARG A 387 -8.65 -3.25 -18.74
CA ARG A 387 -9.69 -3.34 -17.70
C ARG A 387 -9.51 -2.26 -16.63
N GLN A 388 -8.28 -2.05 -16.18
CA GLN A 388 -7.96 -1.02 -15.20
C GLN A 388 -8.00 0.39 -15.80
N LEU A 389 -7.56 0.56 -17.05
CA LEU A 389 -7.69 1.86 -17.73
C LEU A 389 -9.18 2.26 -17.88
N LYS A 390 -10.04 1.32 -18.29
CA LYS A 390 -11.49 1.55 -18.35
C LYS A 390 -12.08 1.91 -16.99
N PHE A 391 -11.65 1.22 -15.93
CA PHE A 391 -12.02 1.57 -14.56
C PHE A 391 -11.57 2.99 -14.21
N LEU A 392 -10.30 3.34 -14.44
CA LEU A 392 -9.76 4.66 -14.12
C LEU A 392 -10.48 5.78 -14.88
N ASP A 393 -10.80 5.59 -16.16
CA ASP A 393 -11.54 6.57 -16.96
C ASP A 393 -12.98 6.76 -16.41
N ALA A 394 -13.67 5.66 -16.10
CA ALA A 394 -15.01 5.71 -15.51
C ALA A 394 -15.00 6.36 -14.12
N TRP A 395 -14.02 5.99 -13.29
CA TRP A 395 -13.82 6.55 -11.96
C TRP A 395 -13.45 8.03 -12.01
N ALA A 396 -12.58 8.46 -12.94
CA ALA A 396 -12.19 9.86 -13.10
C ALA A 396 -13.40 10.75 -13.42
N ALA A 397 -14.36 10.23 -14.18
CA ALA A 397 -15.60 10.90 -14.52
C ALA A 397 -16.64 10.93 -13.37
N ASP A 398 -16.64 9.95 -12.47
CA ASP A 398 -17.64 9.85 -11.38
C ASP A 398 -17.26 10.68 -10.15
N TRP A 399 -17.98 11.77 -9.92
CA TRP A 399 -17.78 12.67 -8.77
C TRP A 399 -18.92 12.65 -7.75
N LYS A 400 -19.76 11.60 -7.76
CA LYS A 400 -20.83 11.42 -6.77
C LYS A 400 -20.25 11.44 -5.36
N GLN A 401 -20.81 12.31 -4.50
CA GLN A 401 -20.43 12.43 -3.09
C GLN A 401 -18.91 12.53 -2.86
N THR A 402 -18.17 13.17 -3.76
CA THR A 402 -16.70 13.21 -3.77
C THR A 402 -16.20 14.65 -3.86
N ASP A 403 -15.20 15.00 -3.04
CA ASP A 403 -14.52 16.31 -3.06
C ASP A 403 -13.06 16.19 -3.52
N PHE A 404 -12.40 15.05 -3.27
CA PHE A 404 -11.05 14.76 -3.75
C PHE A 404 -10.98 13.37 -4.38
N LYS A 405 -10.06 13.22 -5.34
CA LYS A 405 -9.73 11.96 -5.98
C LYS A 405 -8.29 11.59 -5.70
N VAL A 406 -8.08 10.35 -5.28
CA VAL A 406 -6.76 9.80 -4.96
C VAL A 406 -6.60 8.47 -5.68
N VAL A 407 -5.54 8.30 -6.45
CA VAL A 407 -5.13 6.98 -6.95
C VAL A 407 -4.10 6.40 -6.00
N LEU A 408 -4.33 5.15 -5.60
CA LEU A 408 -3.45 4.36 -4.77
C LEU A 408 -2.85 3.26 -5.64
N SER A 409 -1.54 3.04 -5.54
CA SER A 409 -0.84 1.98 -6.28
C SER A 409 0.35 1.44 -5.51
N GLN A 410 0.89 0.29 -5.94
CA GLN A 410 2.09 -0.28 -5.32
C GLN A 410 3.29 0.63 -5.51
N THR A 411 3.57 1.02 -6.75
CA THR A 411 4.75 1.84 -7.09
C THR A 411 4.42 3.08 -7.93
N ILE A 412 5.30 4.07 -7.86
CA ILE A 412 5.15 5.40 -8.45
C ILE A 412 5.39 5.39 -9.98
N PHE A 413 4.72 6.27 -10.71
CA PHE A 413 4.68 6.24 -12.19
C PHE A 413 5.85 7.00 -12.85
N CYS A 414 7.05 6.79 -12.32
CA CYS A 414 8.31 7.31 -12.82
C CYS A 414 9.49 6.48 -12.30
N ASN A 415 10.67 6.65 -12.89
CA ASN A 415 11.90 5.99 -12.46
C ASN A 415 12.85 6.99 -11.77
N LEU A 416 12.71 7.19 -10.45
CA LEU A 416 13.62 8.07 -9.70
C LEU A 416 14.83 7.35 -9.11
N ALA A 417 14.74 6.09 -8.70
CA ALA A 417 15.90 5.43 -8.12
C ALA A 417 16.97 5.18 -9.19
N ASN A 418 18.11 5.86 -9.09
CA ASN A 418 19.25 5.69 -10.00
C ASN A 418 20.49 5.11 -9.31
N TYR A 419 20.51 5.05 -7.97
CA TYR A 419 21.47 4.25 -7.20
C TYR A 419 20.74 3.22 -6.34
N HIS A 420 21.19 1.96 -6.41
CA HIS A 420 20.47 0.82 -5.87
C HIS A 420 21.33 -0.07 -4.96
N GLY A 421 20.72 -0.53 -3.87
CA GLY A 421 21.28 -1.54 -2.97
C GLY A 421 22.45 -1.04 -2.13
N ALA A 422 23.00 -1.96 -1.32
CA ALA A 422 24.09 -1.64 -0.37
C ALA A 422 25.36 -1.09 -1.06
N ASN A 423 25.62 -1.51 -2.30
CA ASN A 423 26.78 -1.09 -3.08
C ASN A 423 26.54 0.22 -3.87
N LYS A 424 25.35 0.82 -3.77
CA LYS A 424 24.95 2.02 -4.52
C LYS A 424 25.26 1.85 -6.02
N GLN A 425 24.79 0.75 -6.60
CA GLN A 425 24.98 0.48 -8.03
C GLN A 425 24.19 1.49 -8.84
N TYR A 426 24.84 2.17 -9.78
CA TYR A 426 24.17 3.10 -10.70
C TYR A 426 23.38 2.34 -11.77
N LEU A 427 22.11 2.73 -11.97
CA LEU A 427 21.26 2.29 -13.07
C LEU A 427 20.83 3.52 -13.88
N ILE A 428 20.85 3.38 -15.21
CA ILE A 428 20.24 4.37 -16.09
C ILE A 428 18.72 4.31 -15.92
N ALA A 429 18.14 3.11 -15.91
CA ALA A 429 16.72 2.89 -15.70
C ALA A 429 16.42 1.57 -14.99
N ASP A 430 15.33 1.54 -14.22
CA ASP A 430 14.76 0.36 -13.57
C ASP A 430 13.32 0.13 -14.09
N LEU A 431 13.13 -0.96 -14.84
CA LEU A 431 11.86 -1.35 -15.46
C LEU A 431 10.85 -1.94 -14.47
N ASP A 432 11.27 -2.18 -13.23
CA ASP A 432 10.34 -2.52 -12.16
C ASP A 432 9.48 -1.32 -11.75
N SER A 433 10.01 -0.10 -11.82
CA SER A 433 9.22 1.11 -11.58
C SER A 433 8.08 1.29 -12.60
N ASN A 434 7.00 1.99 -12.23
CA ASN A 434 5.92 2.29 -13.17
C ASN A 434 6.23 3.48 -14.10
N GLY A 435 7.50 3.87 -14.22
CA GLY A 435 7.95 4.68 -15.34
C GLY A 435 7.92 3.91 -16.68
N TRP A 436 7.89 2.57 -16.63
CA TRP A 436 7.89 1.67 -17.78
C TRP A 436 6.72 0.67 -17.73
N PRO A 437 6.13 0.28 -18.89
CA PRO A 437 6.33 0.85 -20.22
C PRO A 437 5.81 2.28 -20.33
N GLN A 438 6.54 3.16 -21.04
CA GLN A 438 6.23 4.58 -21.10
C GLN A 438 4.84 4.85 -21.71
N THR A 439 4.46 4.13 -22.76
CA THR A 439 3.12 4.25 -23.36
C THR A 439 2.01 3.87 -22.36
N GLY A 440 2.22 2.79 -21.58
CA GLY A 440 1.27 2.36 -20.55
C GLY A 440 1.16 3.36 -19.40
N ARG A 441 2.31 3.88 -18.95
CA ARG A 441 2.41 4.93 -17.92
C ARG A 441 1.68 6.20 -18.33
N ASN A 442 1.88 6.67 -19.56
CA ASN A 442 1.26 7.90 -20.06
C ASN A 442 -0.27 7.80 -20.09
N LYS A 443 -0.82 6.70 -20.62
CA LYS A 443 -2.27 6.45 -20.63
C LYS A 443 -2.87 6.54 -19.22
N ALA A 444 -2.21 5.92 -18.25
CA ALA A 444 -2.71 5.93 -16.88
C ALA A 444 -2.68 7.33 -16.25
N ILE A 445 -1.60 8.10 -16.44
CA ILE A 445 -1.53 9.49 -15.95
C ILE A 445 -2.54 10.40 -16.64
N GLU A 446 -2.82 10.18 -17.92
CA GLU A 446 -3.88 10.91 -18.63
C GLU A 446 -5.25 10.66 -17.99
N SER A 447 -5.59 9.39 -17.71
CA SER A 447 -6.83 9.04 -17.00
C SER A 447 -6.89 9.68 -15.61
N MET A 448 -5.79 9.64 -14.85
CA MET A 448 -5.69 10.25 -13.52
C MET A 448 -5.88 11.78 -13.58
N ARG A 449 -5.25 12.43 -14.57
CA ARG A 449 -5.38 13.87 -14.82
C ARG A 449 -6.82 14.26 -15.10
N ARG A 450 -7.58 13.49 -15.89
CA ARG A 450 -9.01 13.77 -16.19
C ARG A 450 -9.88 13.88 -14.93
N GLY A 451 -9.47 13.25 -13.82
CA GLY A 451 -10.13 13.32 -12.52
C GLY A 451 -9.45 14.25 -11.50
N PHE A 452 -8.46 15.07 -11.89
CA PHE A 452 -7.67 15.88 -10.95
C PHE A 452 -7.10 15.06 -9.78
N ALA A 453 -6.70 13.82 -10.06
CA ALA A 453 -6.35 12.87 -9.01
C ALA A 453 -4.93 13.08 -8.50
N PHE A 454 -4.77 13.06 -7.18
CA PHE A 454 -3.47 12.92 -6.52
C PHE A 454 -3.06 11.45 -6.50
N HIS A 455 -1.77 11.15 -6.67
CA HIS A 455 -1.25 9.77 -6.67
C HIS A 455 -0.48 9.46 -5.38
N TYR A 456 -0.82 8.37 -4.69
CA TYR A 456 -0.15 7.95 -3.47
C TYR A 456 0.35 6.50 -3.63
N ALA A 457 1.66 6.27 -3.48
CA ALA A 457 2.30 4.98 -3.79
C ALA A 457 3.51 4.68 -2.87
N GLY A 458 4.16 3.52 -3.06
CA GLY A 458 5.38 3.10 -2.33
C GLY A 458 6.40 2.33 -3.20
N ASP A 459 6.90 1.19 -2.70
CA ASP A 459 7.94 0.30 -3.26
C ASP A 459 9.35 0.91 -3.39
N GLN A 460 9.49 2.14 -3.88
CA GLN A 460 10.80 2.65 -4.32
C GLN A 460 11.82 2.88 -3.20
N HIS A 461 11.47 2.69 -1.91
CA HIS A 461 12.35 2.91 -0.76
C HIS A 461 13.02 4.29 -0.78
N LEU A 462 12.36 5.24 -1.42
CA LEU A 462 12.88 6.56 -1.76
C LEU A 462 11.70 7.52 -1.74
N PRO A 463 11.39 8.09 -0.57
CA PRO A 463 10.27 9.00 -0.47
C PRO A 463 10.47 10.20 -1.39
N SER A 464 9.43 10.54 -2.16
CA SER A 464 9.53 11.58 -3.19
C SER A 464 8.19 12.25 -3.48
N ILE A 465 8.23 13.56 -3.74
CA ILE A 465 7.11 14.28 -4.36
C ILE A 465 7.49 14.57 -5.81
N VAL A 466 6.65 14.14 -6.75
CA VAL A 466 6.84 14.36 -8.19
C VAL A 466 5.61 15.00 -8.79
N HIS A 467 5.79 16.02 -9.62
CA HIS A 467 4.75 16.49 -10.54
C HIS A 467 5.00 15.87 -11.91
N HIS A 468 4.04 15.07 -12.36
CA HIS A 468 4.17 14.29 -13.60
C HIS A 468 3.94 15.15 -14.84
N GLY A 469 4.68 14.83 -15.89
CA GLY A 469 4.42 15.29 -17.24
C GLY A 469 4.20 14.13 -18.22
N VAL A 470 3.30 14.30 -19.19
CA VAL A 470 3.04 13.39 -20.32
C VAL A 470 3.63 13.98 -21.60
N THR A 471 3.22 15.21 -21.96
CA THR A 471 3.71 15.89 -23.17
C THR A 471 4.87 16.84 -22.87
N THR A 472 4.82 17.47 -21.69
CA THR A 472 5.84 18.38 -21.14
C THR A 472 5.81 18.31 -19.61
N TRP A 473 6.80 18.90 -18.94
CA TRP A 473 6.84 19.01 -17.48
C TRP A 473 5.57 19.64 -16.91
N ASN A 474 5.16 19.16 -15.74
CA ASN A 474 4.08 19.71 -14.95
C ASN A 474 2.69 19.71 -15.63
N ASP A 475 2.48 18.95 -16.72
CA ASP A 475 1.20 18.95 -17.44
C ASP A 475 0.16 17.96 -16.88
N ALA A 476 0.46 17.24 -15.80
CA ALA A 476 -0.41 16.26 -15.16
C ALA A 476 -0.48 16.40 -13.63
N GLY A 477 -0.65 15.28 -12.92
CA GLY A 477 -0.90 15.23 -11.47
C GLY A 477 0.34 15.17 -10.60
N TYR A 478 0.19 15.48 -9.31
CA TYR A 478 1.23 15.23 -8.30
C TYR A 478 1.15 13.79 -7.78
N SER A 479 2.30 13.25 -7.40
CA SER A 479 2.41 11.97 -6.70
C SER A 479 3.30 12.06 -5.48
N PHE A 480 3.02 11.23 -4.47
CA PHE A 480 3.87 10.97 -3.33
C PHE A 480 4.22 9.48 -3.24
N CYS A 481 5.51 9.15 -3.30
CA CYS A 481 6.01 7.84 -2.88
C CYS A 481 6.35 7.91 -1.39
N VAL A 482 5.75 7.04 -0.56
CA VAL A 482 6.08 6.96 0.87
C VAL A 482 7.44 6.34 1.12
N PRO A 483 8.09 6.65 2.26
CA PRO A 483 9.25 5.89 2.72
C PRO A 483 8.82 4.50 3.19
N SER A 484 9.76 3.56 3.19
CA SER A 484 9.57 2.25 3.80
C SER A 484 9.38 2.35 5.31
N ILE A 485 8.56 1.49 5.90
CA ILE A 485 8.53 1.26 7.36
C ILE A 485 9.95 0.91 7.81
N SER A 486 10.60 0.02 7.07
CA SER A 486 11.95 -0.47 7.35
C SER A 486 12.63 -0.89 6.04
N ALA A 487 13.41 0.04 5.47
CA ALA A 487 14.08 -0.15 4.19
C ALA A 487 15.13 -1.29 4.21
N GLY A 488 14.80 -2.40 3.56
CA GLY A 488 15.74 -3.52 3.32
C GLY A 488 16.75 -3.21 2.21
N TYR A 489 16.28 -2.54 1.15
CA TYR A 489 17.03 -2.25 -0.07
C TYR A 489 17.16 -0.73 -0.28
N PRO A 490 18.25 -0.08 0.14
CA PRO A 490 18.36 1.38 0.04
C PRO A 490 18.43 1.82 -1.43
N ARG A 491 17.66 2.85 -1.78
CA ARG A 491 17.66 3.49 -3.09
C ARG A 491 17.95 4.99 -2.92
N SER A 492 18.49 5.62 -3.96
CA SER A 492 18.77 7.08 -3.94
C SER A 492 18.58 7.69 -5.32
N TRP A 493 18.32 9.00 -5.33
CA TRP A 493 18.25 9.87 -6.50
C TRP A 493 19.25 11.01 -6.33
N ILE A 494 20.33 11.00 -7.12
CA ILE A 494 21.44 11.95 -6.97
C ILE A 494 21.91 12.56 -8.32
N PRO A 495 21.00 13.06 -9.18
CA PRO A 495 21.32 13.60 -10.50
C PRO A 495 22.26 14.82 -10.46
N ASP A 496 22.27 15.59 -9.37
CA ASP A 496 23.15 16.75 -9.26
C ASP A 496 24.63 16.31 -9.21
N ASN A 497 24.91 15.17 -8.56
CA ASN A 497 26.26 14.59 -8.53
C ASN A 497 26.67 14.00 -9.88
N GLU A 498 25.71 13.66 -10.73
CA GLU A 498 25.94 13.18 -12.10
C GLU A 498 26.19 14.33 -13.09
N GLY A 499 26.04 15.59 -12.65
CA GLY A 499 26.16 16.76 -13.51
C GLY A 499 24.97 16.93 -14.48
N ARG A 500 23.82 16.28 -14.22
CA ARG A 500 22.62 16.47 -15.03
C ARG A 500 22.16 17.93 -14.94
N PRO A 501 21.77 18.58 -16.06
CA PRO A 501 21.27 19.95 -16.02
C PRO A 501 20.06 20.08 -15.10
N VAL A 502 20.12 21.02 -14.16
CA VAL A 502 19.01 21.31 -13.24
C VAL A 502 18.19 22.45 -13.84
N ARG A 503 16.88 22.22 -13.99
CA ARG A 503 15.91 23.23 -14.43
C ARG A 503 14.85 23.45 -13.36
N ASN A 504 14.39 24.68 -13.18
CA ASN A 504 13.24 25.04 -12.33
C ASN A 504 13.26 24.37 -10.94
N ARG A 505 14.39 24.47 -10.22
CA ARG A 505 14.50 23.96 -8.85
C ARG A 505 13.43 24.64 -7.96
N PRO A 506 12.62 23.89 -7.19
CA PRO A 506 11.52 24.46 -6.39
C PRO A 506 11.97 25.54 -5.39
N ALA A 507 13.13 25.34 -4.78
CA ALA A 507 13.75 26.32 -3.90
C ALA A 507 15.28 26.14 -3.84
N PRO A 508 16.05 27.21 -3.54
CA PRO A 508 17.46 27.09 -3.20
C PRO A 508 17.67 26.11 -2.03
N GLY A 509 18.76 25.34 -2.06
CA GLY A 509 19.13 24.43 -0.96
C GLY A 509 18.37 23.09 -0.92
N LEU A 510 17.50 22.80 -1.89
CA LEU A 510 16.90 21.47 -2.07
C LEU A 510 17.66 20.68 -3.15
N PRO A 511 18.76 19.95 -2.85
CA PRO A 511 19.51 19.21 -3.86
C PRO A 511 18.66 18.13 -4.52
N ASN A 512 18.99 17.75 -5.75
CA ASN A 512 18.35 16.68 -6.53
C ASN A 512 16.87 16.92 -6.87
N THR A 513 16.39 18.16 -6.73
CA THR A 513 15.03 18.61 -7.10
C THR A 513 15.04 19.50 -8.35
N GLY A 514 13.91 19.61 -9.04
CA GLY A 514 13.76 20.33 -10.30
C GLY A 514 13.15 19.48 -11.41
N GLU A 515 13.12 20.04 -12.61
CA GLU A 515 12.67 19.40 -13.85
C GLU A 515 13.78 18.53 -14.43
N TYR A 516 13.49 17.23 -14.58
CA TYR A 516 14.38 16.25 -15.18
C TYR A 516 13.63 15.41 -16.22
N ARG A 517 14.41 14.73 -17.07
CA ARG A 517 13.95 13.48 -17.68
C ARG A 517 14.49 12.34 -16.85
N ASP A 518 13.62 11.44 -16.44
CA ASP A 518 14.05 10.23 -15.75
C ASP A 518 14.81 9.27 -16.69
N GLY A 519 15.30 8.15 -16.15
CA GLY A 519 16.03 7.13 -16.92
C GLY A 519 15.31 6.59 -18.16
N LEU A 520 13.99 6.74 -18.18
CA LEU A 520 13.07 6.25 -19.21
C LEU A 520 12.61 7.37 -20.16
N GLY A 521 13.13 8.58 -19.99
CA GLY A 521 12.81 9.76 -20.78
C GLY A 521 11.52 10.48 -20.36
N ASN A 522 10.85 10.03 -19.28
CA ASN A 522 9.61 10.62 -18.79
C ASN A 522 9.87 12.02 -18.21
N TYR A 523 8.92 12.93 -18.40
CA TYR A 523 8.97 14.26 -17.79
C TYR A 523 8.59 14.17 -16.31
N VAL A 524 9.53 14.52 -15.44
CA VAL A 524 9.32 14.53 -13.99
C VAL A 524 9.85 15.83 -13.40
N THR A 525 9.05 16.45 -12.54
CA THR A 525 9.52 17.55 -11.69
C THR A 525 9.58 17.05 -10.26
N VAL A 526 10.79 16.85 -9.76
CA VAL A 526 11.04 16.37 -8.39
C VAL A 526 10.94 17.57 -7.45
N TYR A 527 9.94 17.59 -6.59
CA TYR A 527 9.73 18.67 -5.62
C TYR A 527 10.45 18.42 -4.30
N ALA A 528 10.52 17.16 -3.89
CA ALA A 528 11.16 16.74 -2.65
C ALA A 528 11.66 15.30 -2.79
N ILE A 529 12.78 14.98 -2.14
CA ILE A 529 13.42 13.67 -2.19
C ILE A 529 14.10 13.36 -0.85
N GLY A 530 13.75 12.22 -0.24
CA GLY A 530 14.37 11.78 1.01
C GLY A 530 15.41 10.71 0.78
N ASN A 531 16.61 11.12 0.37
CA ASN A 531 17.74 10.20 0.23
C ASN A 531 18.20 9.65 1.61
N PRO A 532 18.70 8.41 1.67
CA PRO A 532 19.36 7.89 2.87
C PRO A 532 20.65 8.65 3.18
N GLU A 533 21.08 8.54 4.43
CA GLU A 533 22.35 9.08 4.89
C GLU A 533 23.52 8.46 4.12
N LYS A 534 24.61 9.23 3.96
CA LYS A 534 25.79 8.74 3.23
C LYS A 534 26.41 7.53 3.92
N GLN A 535 26.42 7.54 5.26
CA GLN A 535 26.94 6.50 6.13
C GLN A 535 25.92 6.22 7.25
N ASN A 536 25.59 4.95 7.45
CA ASN A 536 24.66 4.52 8.48
C ASN A 536 25.39 4.29 9.81
N ARG A 537 24.86 4.84 10.91
CA ARG A 537 25.44 4.74 12.26
C ARG A 537 25.35 3.34 12.84
N ASN A 538 24.29 2.59 12.51
CA ASN A 538 24.05 1.21 12.95
C ASN A 538 24.24 0.97 14.46
N THR A 539 23.92 1.96 15.30
CA THR A 539 24.02 1.86 16.77
C THR A 539 22.84 1.12 17.40
N SER A 540 21.71 1.07 16.70
CA SER A 540 20.50 0.29 16.98
C SER A 540 19.74 0.04 15.68
N PRO A 541 18.81 -0.92 15.63
CA PRO A 541 17.99 -1.13 14.43
C PRO A 541 17.19 0.11 13.98
N GLU A 542 16.70 0.92 14.92
CA GLU A 542 15.97 2.15 14.64
C GLU A 542 16.89 3.24 14.08
N THR A 543 18.11 3.40 14.62
CA THR A 543 19.08 4.34 14.02
C THR A 543 19.51 3.90 12.62
N LEU A 544 19.65 2.60 12.38
CA LEU A 544 19.89 2.06 11.04
C LEU A 544 18.72 2.36 10.11
N GLY A 545 17.48 2.12 10.53
CA GLY A 545 16.29 2.40 9.74
C GLY A 545 16.17 3.88 9.40
N HIS A 546 16.41 4.76 10.38
CA HIS A 546 16.41 6.20 10.21
C HIS A 546 17.43 6.67 9.15
N ASP A 547 18.64 6.14 9.22
CA ASP A 547 19.72 6.48 8.28
C ASP A 547 19.43 5.93 6.88
N LYS A 548 18.73 4.80 6.78
CA LYS A 548 18.21 4.26 5.51
C LYS A 548 16.95 4.96 4.98
N ALA A 549 16.60 6.13 5.50
CA ALA A 549 15.41 6.89 5.11
C ALA A 549 14.07 6.16 5.36
N SER A 550 14.02 5.30 6.38
CA SER A 550 12.74 4.69 6.82
C SER A 550 11.85 5.71 7.56
N GLY A 551 10.54 5.50 7.54
CA GLY A 551 9.56 6.43 8.09
C GLY A 551 8.13 6.12 7.65
N TYR A 552 7.29 7.15 7.56
CA TYR A 552 5.92 7.05 7.06
C TYR A 552 5.43 8.35 6.43
N GLY A 553 4.40 8.26 5.59
CA GLY A 553 3.73 9.41 4.99
C GLY A 553 2.44 9.79 5.69
N ILE A 554 2.13 11.09 5.77
CA ILE A 554 0.81 11.60 6.13
C ILE A 554 0.32 12.54 5.02
N VAL A 555 -0.89 12.31 4.53
CA VAL A 555 -1.55 13.19 3.56
C VAL A 555 -2.84 13.72 4.15
N ARG A 556 -3.02 15.05 4.11
CA ARG A 556 -4.19 15.75 4.64
C ARG A 556 -4.97 16.41 3.52
N PHE A 557 -6.26 16.10 3.41
CA PHE A 557 -7.17 16.66 2.43
C PHE A 557 -8.11 17.67 3.09
N ASP A 558 -7.85 18.97 2.95
CA ASP A 558 -8.71 20.03 3.50
C ASP A 558 -9.84 20.35 2.50
N LYS A 559 -11.05 19.87 2.78
CA LYS A 559 -12.23 20.02 1.89
C LYS A 559 -12.74 21.45 1.76
N GLN A 560 -12.38 22.31 2.72
CA GLN A 560 -12.77 23.72 2.70
C GLN A 560 -11.79 24.52 1.84
N LYS A 561 -10.48 24.35 2.07
CA LYS A 561 -9.44 25.04 1.29
C LYS A 561 -9.22 24.43 -0.10
N ARG A 562 -9.64 23.17 -0.30
CA ARG A 562 -9.36 22.37 -1.51
C ARG A 562 -7.86 22.20 -1.73
N GLU A 563 -7.17 21.92 -0.63
CA GLU A 563 -5.72 21.74 -0.58
C GLU A 563 -5.35 20.34 -0.08
N ILE A 564 -4.22 19.83 -0.57
CA ILE A 564 -3.61 18.58 -0.16
C ILE A 564 -2.27 18.92 0.49
N THR A 565 -2.11 18.60 1.78
CA THR A 565 -0.82 18.74 2.48
C THR A 565 -0.16 17.37 2.60
N ILE A 566 1.06 17.29 2.11
CA ILE A 566 1.88 16.08 2.04
C ILE A 566 3.00 16.22 3.07
N GLU A 567 3.09 15.27 3.98
CA GLU A 567 4.09 15.19 5.05
C GLU A 567 4.84 13.86 4.94
N CYS A 568 6.16 13.88 5.19
CA CYS A 568 7.00 12.69 5.15
C CYS A 568 7.92 12.67 6.37
N TRP A 569 7.54 11.84 7.34
CA TRP A 569 8.16 11.80 8.67
C TRP A 569 9.25 10.74 8.74
N ARG A 570 10.40 11.09 9.32
CA ARG A 570 11.53 10.17 9.54
C ARG A 570 11.25 9.27 10.75
N LEU A 571 11.86 8.09 10.76
CA LEU A 571 11.58 7.04 11.76
C LEU A 571 11.70 7.46 13.24
N LEU A 572 12.62 8.36 13.60
CA LEU A 572 12.93 8.70 15.00
C LEU A 572 12.21 9.95 15.52
N VAL A 573 11.23 10.45 14.77
CA VAL A 573 10.46 11.64 15.16
C VAL A 573 9.74 11.44 16.49
N ASP A 574 9.56 12.53 17.25
CA ASP A 574 8.46 12.68 18.21
C ASP A 574 7.46 13.71 17.72
N VAL A 575 6.33 13.26 17.18
CA VAL A 575 5.34 14.18 16.58
C VAL A 575 4.59 15.01 17.61
N SER A 576 4.76 14.73 18.91
CA SER A 576 4.28 15.60 19.98
C SER A 576 5.16 16.85 20.17
N ASN A 577 6.40 16.82 19.68
CA ASN A 577 7.34 17.94 19.75
C ASN A 577 8.25 17.97 18.50
N PRO A 578 7.68 18.20 17.31
CA PRO A 578 8.43 18.10 16.06
C PRO A 578 9.54 19.15 15.97
N GLN A 579 10.72 18.73 15.57
CA GLN A 579 11.91 19.54 15.38
C GLN A 579 12.22 19.76 13.89
N PRO A 580 13.00 20.81 13.55
CA PRO A 580 13.56 20.93 12.20
C PRO A 580 14.35 19.68 11.82
N GLY A 581 14.00 19.06 10.70
CA GLY A 581 14.64 17.82 10.20
C GLY A 581 13.94 16.51 10.58
N ASP A 582 12.85 16.56 11.35
CA ASP A 582 12.00 15.38 11.61
C ASP A 582 11.19 14.94 10.37
N GLN A 583 11.02 15.84 9.41
CA GLN A 583 10.60 15.53 8.05
C GLN A 583 11.79 15.62 7.09
N PHE A 584 11.72 14.90 5.98
CA PHE A 584 12.74 15.01 4.93
C PHE A 584 12.74 16.42 4.29
N PRO A 585 13.86 16.86 3.69
CA PRO A 585 13.94 18.16 3.02
C PRO A 585 12.89 18.33 1.91
N GLY A 586 12.20 19.47 1.92
CA GLY A 586 11.12 19.79 0.97
C GLY A 586 9.71 19.45 1.48
N TRP A 587 9.59 18.76 2.62
CA TRP A 587 8.34 18.55 3.33
C TRP A 587 8.20 19.46 4.57
N PRO A 588 6.97 19.80 4.99
CA PRO A 588 5.70 19.49 4.32
C PRO A 588 5.49 20.31 3.05
N LYS A 589 4.72 19.78 2.11
CA LYS A 589 4.32 20.47 0.86
C LYS A 589 2.80 20.51 0.75
N THR A 590 2.26 21.70 0.53
CA THR A 590 0.83 21.88 0.22
C THR A 590 0.65 22.20 -1.26
N ILE A 591 -0.33 21.55 -1.90
CA ILE A 591 -0.77 21.80 -3.29
C ILE A 591 -2.28 22.04 -3.31
N ALA A 592 -2.77 22.78 -4.30
CA ALA A 592 -4.19 22.88 -4.57
C ALA A 592 -4.70 21.59 -5.26
N LEU A 593 -5.99 21.27 -5.10
CA LEU A 593 -6.64 20.18 -5.85
C LEU A 593 -6.42 20.34 -7.35
N GLU A 594 -6.61 21.56 -7.88
CA GLU A 594 -6.47 21.90 -9.29
C GLU A 594 -5.06 21.72 -9.86
N ASP A 595 -4.02 21.76 -9.00
CA ASP A 595 -2.64 21.54 -9.42
C ASP A 595 -2.45 20.13 -10.00
N ASN A 596 -3.37 19.20 -9.72
CA ASN A 596 -3.37 17.85 -10.30
C ASN A 596 -3.83 17.81 -11.77
N TYR A 597 -4.13 18.97 -12.38
CA TYR A 597 -4.34 19.12 -13.81
C TYR A 597 -3.49 20.27 -14.33
N GLY A 598 -2.19 20.06 -14.50
CA GLY A 598 -1.28 21.13 -14.91
C GLY A 598 -1.25 21.45 -16.42
N ARG A 599 -1.97 20.70 -17.27
CA ARG A 599 -2.03 20.98 -18.73
C ARG A 599 -2.56 22.39 -18.97
N GLN A 600 -1.78 23.15 -19.74
CA GLN A 600 -2.07 24.54 -20.12
C GLN A 600 -3.22 24.60 -21.13
N ALA A 601 -4.16 25.51 -20.91
CA ALA A 601 -5.32 25.71 -21.77
C ALA A 601 -4.88 26.32 -23.12
N THR A 602 -5.42 25.80 -24.23
CA THR A 602 -5.27 26.48 -25.53
C THR A 602 -6.36 27.52 -25.75
N ALA A 603 -7.53 27.28 -25.15
CA ALA A 603 -8.66 28.21 -25.11
C ALA A 603 -9.49 27.95 -23.85
N HIS A 604 -10.52 28.77 -23.63
CA HIS A 604 -11.47 28.60 -22.54
C HIS A 604 -12.89 28.67 -23.08
N LEU A 605 -13.81 27.93 -22.46
CA LEU A 605 -15.24 28.12 -22.69
C LEU A 605 -15.73 29.38 -21.95
N PRO A 606 -16.94 29.89 -22.25
CA PRO A 606 -17.57 30.94 -21.45
C PRO A 606 -17.56 30.62 -19.95
N THR A 607 -17.55 31.66 -19.13
CA THR A 607 -17.67 31.51 -17.68
C THR A 607 -19.06 30.97 -17.36
N ILE A 608 -19.14 29.88 -16.61
CA ILE A 608 -20.39 29.32 -16.13
C ILE A 608 -20.72 29.99 -14.80
N GLU A 609 -21.94 30.49 -14.65
CA GLU A 609 -22.51 30.95 -13.38
C GLU A 609 -23.73 30.11 -13.03
N VAL A 610 -23.69 29.46 -11.87
CA VAL A 610 -24.72 28.51 -11.45
C VAL A 610 -25.60 29.12 -10.36
N ALA A 611 -26.91 29.13 -10.58
CA ALA A 611 -27.92 29.50 -9.59
C ALA A 611 -28.55 28.24 -8.97
N GLY A 612 -28.82 28.28 -7.66
CA GLY A 612 -29.45 27.16 -6.94
C GLY A 612 -28.52 26.06 -6.45
N MET A 613 -27.20 26.14 -6.72
CA MET A 613 -26.21 25.16 -6.25
C MET A 613 -24.85 25.80 -5.97
N GLN A 614 -24.25 25.44 -4.83
CA GLN A 614 -22.86 25.77 -4.53
C GLN A 614 -21.96 24.61 -4.93
N ARG A 615 -20.80 24.92 -5.53
CA ARG A 615 -19.77 23.93 -5.89
C ARG A 615 -20.31 22.76 -6.75
N PRO A 616 -20.97 23.03 -7.90
CA PRO A 616 -21.43 21.98 -8.79
C PRO A 616 -20.27 21.12 -9.31
N VAL A 617 -20.58 19.90 -9.72
CA VAL A 617 -19.70 19.11 -10.58
C VAL A 617 -19.86 19.61 -12.01
N VAL A 618 -18.74 19.86 -12.67
CA VAL A 618 -18.67 20.22 -14.09
C VAL A 618 -17.88 19.15 -14.83
N GLN A 619 -18.51 18.53 -15.83
CA GLN A 619 -17.88 17.63 -16.78
C GLN A 619 -17.82 18.29 -18.16
N VAL A 620 -16.63 18.31 -18.75
CA VAL A 620 -16.34 18.91 -20.06
C VAL A 620 -16.09 17.78 -21.06
N ILE A 621 -16.82 17.78 -22.17
CA ILE A 621 -16.72 16.75 -23.22
C ILE A 621 -16.42 17.44 -24.54
N ASN A 622 -15.40 16.99 -25.25
CA ASN A 622 -15.09 17.47 -26.58
C ASN A 622 -16.03 16.80 -27.60
N GLU A 623 -16.84 17.57 -28.33
CA GLU A 623 -17.88 16.99 -29.20
C GLU A 623 -17.31 16.33 -30.46
N ALA A 624 -16.14 16.78 -30.93
CA ALA A 624 -15.49 16.20 -32.11
C ALA A 624 -14.97 14.78 -31.86
N THR A 625 -14.54 14.48 -30.63
CA THR A 625 -13.96 13.19 -30.25
C THR A 625 -14.88 12.34 -29.37
N GLY A 626 -15.87 12.95 -28.73
CA GLY A 626 -16.69 12.31 -27.69
C GLY A 626 -15.96 12.10 -26.37
N GLU A 627 -14.70 12.53 -26.25
CA GLU A 627 -13.90 12.30 -25.06
C GLU A 627 -14.24 13.28 -23.92
N ILE A 628 -14.29 12.74 -22.70
CA ILE A 628 -14.37 13.54 -21.48
C ILE A 628 -13.01 14.22 -21.26
N VAL A 629 -12.93 15.53 -21.44
CA VAL A 629 -11.71 16.30 -21.22
C VAL A 629 -11.31 16.28 -19.74
N TYR A 630 -12.30 16.46 -18.85
CA TYR A 630 -12.20 16.23 -17.41
C TYR A 630 -13.57 16.30 -16.72
N THR A 631 -13.62 15.85 -15.48
CA THR A 631 -14.69 16.16 -14.52
C THR A 631 -14.10 16.73 -13.23
N LEU A 632 -14.73 17.76 -12.67
CA LEU A 632 -14.28 18.40 -11.43
C LEU A 632 -15.47 18.92 -10.61
N ARG A 633 -15.44 18.72 -9.29
CA ARG A 633 -16.25 19.52 -8.36
C ARG A 633 -15.59 20.88 -8.15
N VAL A 634 -16.23 21.94 -8.65
CA VAL A 634 -15.64 23.28 -8.64
C VAL A 634 -15.72 23.93 -7.25
N GLY A 635 -14.87 24.93 -7.01
CA GLY A 635 -14.74 25.56 -5.69
C GLY A 635 -15.80 26.61 -5.35
N SER A 636 -16.57 27.07 -6.33
CA SER A 636 -17.62 28.07 -6.17
C SER A 636 -18.78 27.79 -7.11
N ASN A 637 -19.79 28.65 -7.14
CA ASN A 637 -20.87 28.60 -8.14
C ASN A 637 -20.46 29.20 -9.50
N THR A 638 -19.25 29.74 -9.62
CA THR A 638 -18.68 30.26 -10.88
C THR A 638 -17.46 29.44 -11.29
N PHE A 639 -17.35 29.11 -12.58
CA PHE A 639 -16.21 28.37 -13.11
C PHE A 639 -15.99 28.67 -14.58
N ARG A 640 -14.72 28.86 -14.99
CA ARG A 640 -14.35 29.04 -16.40
C ARG A 640 -13.61 27.79 -16.90
N PRO A 641 -14.26 26.92 -17.69
CA PRO A 641 -13.63 25.69 -18.15
C PRO A 641 -12.45 25.96 -19.08
N LYS A 642 -11.34 25.26 -18.85
CA LYS A 642 -10.21 25.22 -19.77
C LYS A 642 -10.42 24.12 -20.82
N VAL A 643 -10.03 24.39 -22.05
CA VAL A 643 -10.11 23.41 -23.15
C VAL A 643 -8.81 23.42 -23.95
N PHE A 644 -8.62 22.37 -24.74
CA PHE A 644 -7.36 22.05 -25.42
C PHE A 644 -7.51 21.85 -26.93
N ALA A 645 -8.67 22.23 -27.46
CA ALA A 645 -9.00 22.18 -28.87
C ALA A 645 -9.96 23.33 -29.19
N ASP A 646 -9.82 23.89 -30.39
CA ASP A 646 -10.77 24.85 -30.94
C ASP A 646 -11.94 24.11 -31.61
N ALA A 647 -12.83 23.59 -30.77
CA ALA A 647 -13.99 22.79 -31.19
C ALA A 647 -15.16 23.01 -30.22
N PRO A 648 -16.40 22.72 -30.62
CA PRO A 648 -17.54 22.71 -29.69
C PRO A 648 -17.39 21.68 -28.58
N HIS A 649 -17.91 22.01 -27.40
CA HIS A 649 -17.90 21.16 -26.22
C HIS A 649 -19.30 21.03 -25.61
N THR A 650 -19.55 19.87 -25.02
CA THR A 650 -20.70 19.64 -24.15
C THR A 650 -20.28 19.85 -22.69
N LEU A 651 -21.12 20.55 -21.92
CA LEU A 651 -21.00 20.72 -20.47
C LEU A 651 -22.12 19.98 -19.76
N ILE A 652 -21.78 19.15 -18.78
CA ILE A 652 -22.73 18.56 -17.82
C ILE A 652 -22.44 19.18 -16.45
N ILE A 653 -23.43 19.85 -15.86
CA ILE A 653 -23.26 20.71 -14.69
C ILE A 653 -24.31 20.36 -13.63
N GLY A 654 -23.90 20.07 -12.39
CA GLY A 654 -24.84 19.86 -11.28
C GLY A 654 -24.33 18.92 -10.18
N GLU A 655 -25.23 18.23 -9.47
CA GLU A 655 -24.90 17.22 -8.46
C GLU A 655 -25.32 15.83 -8.96
N PRO A 656 -24.38 15.00 -9.44
CA PRO A 656 -24.68 13.68 -10.00
C PRO A 656 -25.34 12.72 -8.99
N ALA A 657 -25.08 12.88 -7.69
CA ALA A 657 -25.70 12.03 -6.66
C ALA A 657 -27.19 12.32 -6.46
N GLU A 658 -27.64 13.55 -6.78
CA GLU A 658 -29.03 13.99 -6.63
C GLU A 658 -29.82 13.93 -7.96
N GLY A 659 -29.14 13.65 -9.09
CA GLY A 659 -29.75 13.70 -10.42
C GLY A 659 -30.09 15.13 -10.91
N LYS A 660 -29.74 16.16 -10.13
CA LYS A 660 -29.93 17.57 -10.49
C LYS A 660 -28.80 18.03 -11.40
N ILE A 661 -28.95 17.76 -12.69
CA ILE A 661 -27.94 18.06 -13.72
C ILE A 661 -28.55 18.81 -14.90
N LYS A 662 -27.75 19.69 -15.52
CA LYS A 662 -28.07 20.36 -16.78
C LYS A 662 -27.01 20.04 -17.81
N LYS A 663 -27.45 19.76 -19.05
CA LYS A 663 -26.59 19.50 -20.20
C LYS A 663 -26.68 20.67 -21.18
N LEU A 664 -25.52 21.22 -21.54
CA LEU A 664 -25.38 22.25 -22.56
C LEU A 664 -24.49 21.70 -23.67
N THR A 665 -24.88 21.85 -24.93
CA THR A 665 -24.15 21.32 -26.10
C THR A 665 -23.76 22.45 -27.05
N GLY A 666 -22.79 22.22 -27.92
CA GLY A 666 -22.37 23.20 -28.93
C GLY A 666 -21.66 24.42 -28.34
N ILE A 667 -21.06 24.30 -27.16
CA ILE A 667 -20.41 25.43 -26.49
C ILE A 667 -19.01 25.62 -27.07
N SER A 668 -18.81 26.71 -27.81
CA SER A 668 -17.54 27.04 -28.44
C SER A 668 -16.59 27.78 -27.47
N PRO A 669 -15.27 27.68 -27.67
CA PRO A 669 -14.31 28.48 -26.93
C PRO A 669 -14.46 29.98 -27.24
N THR A 670 -14.19 30.83 -26.25
CA THR A 670 -14.35 32.29 -26.38
C THR A 670 -13.13 33.05 -25.82
N SER A 671 -12.82 34.19 -26.45
CA SER A 671 -11.75 35.08 -26.01
C SER A 671 -12.19 36.08 -24.94
N GLY A 672 -13.50 36.24 -24.73
CA GLY A 672 -14.10 37.30 -23.93
C GLY A 672 -14.59 36.89 -22.53
N LYS A 673 -15.36 37.80 -21.92
CA LYS A 673 -16.04 37.66 -20.61
C LYS A 673 -17.46 37.10 -20.75
N GLU A 674 -17.73 36.28 -21.76
CA GLU A 674 -19.05 35.69 -21.93
C GLU A 674 -19.41 34.84 -20.71
N VAL A 675 -20.69 34.93 -20.31
CA VAL A 675 -21.23 34.25 -19.14
C VAL A 675 -22.43 33.39 -19.57
N LEU A 676 -22.38 32.11 -19.24
CA LEU A 676 -23.48 31.16 -19.38
C LEU A 676 -24.18 31.01 -18.03
N GLN A 677 -25.40 31.50 -17.95
CA GLN A 677 -26.26 31.34 -16.78
C GLN A 677 -26.88 29.94 -16.75
N VAL A 678 -26.64 29.21 -15.66
CA VAL A 678 -27.12 27.84 -15.46
C VAL A 678 -27.97 27.80 -14.21
N ASP A 679 -29.28 27.86 -14.42
CA ASP A 679 -30.24 27.72 -13.32
C ASP A 679 -30.51 26.25 -13.01
N LEU A 680 -30.25 25.86 -11.76
CA LEU A 680 -30.54 24.55 -11.16
C LEU A 680 -31.55 24.65 -9.99
N ARG A 681 -32.25 25.79 -9.86
CA ARG A 681 -33.35 25.90 -8.89
C ARG A 681 -34.50 24.96 -9.27
N PRO A 682 -35.29 24.50 -8.28
CA PRO A 682 -36.43 23.61 -8.49
C PRO A 682 -37.49 24.17 -9.47
#